data_AF-A0A9P5QVZ7-F1
#
_entry.id   AF-A0A9P5QVZ7-F1
#
_cell.length_a   1.000
_cell.length_b   1.000
_cell.length_c   1.000
_cell.angle_alpha   90.00
_cell.angle_beta   90.00
_cell.angle_gamma   90.00
#
_symmetry.space_group_name_H-M   'P 1'
#
loop_
_entity.id
_entity.type
_entity.pdbx_description
1 polymer ?
#
loop_
_entity_poly.entity_id
_entity_poly.type
_entity_poly.pdbx_seq_one_letter_code
_entity_poly.pdbx_strand_id
1 'polypeptide(L)'
;MENGKWVASPDQSILLRYGYQGLDEDEEEGEESRLDLTFDAIDADINLDESVRSNPRMNALSGRQSSIGLSDASENAKARKVIDRWSANTGKPATMTLKEQEKVIDELNKLNFSLKLKVYFLEERLAKLSPEHADQAANENIELKVKLQTLLSELKQYKRLLMEAHAAIEALQAQKNCDLQHGMSEEQEEEFRNAIAEARDLKASVKQLSQRVESLEQESKSKDLLIKQLQSRLGDFETQADTIAKYESQIRDLHNQLSDHQQNESRMLEKSRVDEGWESRCRELEHELSASLELRSELEQELSLTRSERAAFEGEANLQIEQYRDEIAKGRIDNAELAHQLEDEREQLRQMQEMHDNDMNALSDRWTMDRQHLKGQIEDLNRQLGAQSQDLVAWRNEDAVRHDQELADLVGELEDKSAELAQMQEDFLNVSDLLQARDIKIAELQDRIEQLEIARREADAVHDEVIARMKSKIQLGSNPNLQTESASLHDFQLMNEELVLIEEQNRNLESQLRIETDKRIAAERLSRDRDSNGYRQWEKERQQMEREYSERIDDLQEKLAAASDQISELNNELNERDDHVRYYEDQLNLASKQSKEVEERYEEMELKLNSDLEATTAELMDIRQEFEQIRAARVEKSELLHSRSHEVDRLNIKTRKLNVSVAALEDEKEQLETALRDRATTIAMLKSRLTELELQFSQKQRDDDISGESSKSDLVERNSLLLTVLQHLESILGGDSRLDNNVLPKPSANFTYFSSHLISRLKSLSKLFILFEKKGKELEDKSTSQLIHLKKQLDTKLKQLDGFEANVRAAADRQRKWREQVVKSRAENEELLIPAMDPQRTVRGLLNPAGAVTLSAKQQQLYKVIAELKARTGQSDRAQDYEARCKHAERKLQLEKTRAMDAEERWNARLRELEKRTKDAEERVKRERQGAKEKVAGLLDQNNTAQKTIENLQRKNDQLQELVDIHKGNFSKGKPGDRAVEDSQVPGSPFGSQQLQNSAHIRTSTEVGLSRMNDQLRSELEQRSKMAEKEREKTRSTQRELETVNAHCYKLQQQLDQRENAIKNTLSRIEMLRQRREIAESMALCQATEDLYRSLDVDDVWD
;
A
#
# COMPACT_ATOMS: atom_id res chain seq x y z
N MET A 1 8.37 -50.74 -55.60
CA MET A 1 7.20 -51.42 -55.02
C MET A 1 6.65 -50.51 -53.93
N GLU A 2 5.34 -50.51 -53.71
CA GLU A 2 4.58 -49.94 -52.57
C GLU A 2 5.12 -48.65 -51.90
N ASN A 3 4.57 -47.46 -52.18
CA ASN A 3 3.31 -46.90 -51.66
C ASN A 3 3.45 -46.33 -50.22
N GLY A 4 3.30 -45.01 -49.99
CA GLY A 4 3.13 -43.90 -50.94
C GLY A 4 2.86 -42.53 -50.27
N LYS A 5 2.81 -41.48 -51.11
CA LYS A 5 2.23 -40.11 -50.99
C LYS A 5 1.87 -39.56 -49.58
N TRP A 6 2.18 -38.31 -49.24
CA TRP A 6 1.96 -37.09 -50.04
C TRP A 6 3.07 -36.01 -49.89
N VAL A 7 2.92 -34.92 -50.65
CA VAL A 7 3.91 -33.84 -50.87
C VAL A 7 3.49 -32.52 -50.21
N ALA A 8 4.47 -31.77 -49.71
CA ALA A 8 4.41 -30.31 -49.56
C ALA A 8 5.76 -29.69 -50.02
N SER A 9 5.75 -28.45 -50.48
CA SER A 9 6.90 -27.78 -51.14
C SER A 9 7.74 -26.89 -50.19
N PRO A 10 8.95 -26.45 -50.59
CA PRO A 10 9.96 -25.91 -49.69
C PRO A 10 10.04 -24.36 -49.61
N ASP A 11 10.95 -23.92 -48.74
CA ASP A 11 11.41 -22.57 -48.44
C ASP A 11 11.88 -21.67 -49.62
N GLN A 12 11.80 -20.35 -49.36
CA GLN A 12 12.72 -19.26 -49.74
C GLN A 12 13.19 -19.07 -51.21
N SER A 13 13.10 -17.83 -51.71
CA SER A 13 14.31 -17.00 -51.98
C SER A 13 14.05 -15.54 -52.40
N ILE A 14 14.48 -14.60 -51.54
CA ILE A 14 15.27 -13.36 -51.77
C ILE A 14 15.33 -12.69 -53.18
N LEU A 15 15.17 -11.34 -53.27
CA LEU A 15 16.25 -10.34 -53.61
C LEU A 15 15.79 -8.91 -54.03
N LEU A 16 16.48 -7.87 -53.49
CA LEU A 16 16.75 -6.51 -54.01
C LEU A 16 15.62 -5.42 -54.03
N ARG A 17 15.91 -4.10 -53.89
CA ARG A 17 16.96 -3.32 -53.15
C ARG A 17 16.69 -1.78 -53.21
N TYR A 18 17.22 -1.01 -52.24
CA TYR A 18 17.32 0.47 -52.14
C TYR A 18 16.00 1.27 -51.91
N GLY A 19 15.98 2.40 -51.17
CA GLY A 19 16.99 2.95 -50.24
C GLY A 19 17.04 4.50 -50.15
N TYR A 20 17.18 5.05 -48.92
CA TYR A 20 17.23 6.49 -48.53
C TYR A 20 15.85 7.24 -48.58
N GLN A 21 15.53 8.25 -47.74
CA GLN A 21 16.35 9.09 -46.82
C GLN A 21 15.48 9.75 -45.69
N GLY A 22 16.05 10.04 -44.50
CA GLY A 22 15.42 10.84 -43.39
C GLY A 22 14.44 10.06 -42.49
N LEU A 23 14.35 10.17 -41.15
CA LEU A 23 14.76 11.19 -40.14
C LEU A 23 14.17 12.59 -40.41
N ASP A 24 13.60 13.30 -39.43
CA ASP A 24 13.93 13.31 -37.99
C ASP A 24 12.80 12.85 -37.01
N GLU A 25 13.09 12.89 -35.71
CA GLU A 25 12.22 12.59 -34.55
C GLU A 25 12.13 13.84 -33.66
N ASP A 26 10.95 14.17 -33.13
CA ASP A 26 10.75 15.17 -32.06
C ASP A 26 10.02 14.50 -30.88
N GLU A 27 10.42 14.84 -29.65
CA GLU A 27 9.92 14.24 -28.41
C GLU A 27 8.89 15.16 -27.72
N GLU A 28 7.69 14.67 -27.41
CA GLU A 28 6.71 15.42 -26.59
C GLU A 28 6.96 15.19 -25.09
N GLU A 29 7.26 16.27 -24.35
CA GLU A 29 7.43 16.26 -22.90
C GLU A 29 6.09 16.15 -22.15
N GLY A 30 6.10 15.46 -21.00
CA GLY A 30 4.89 15.26 -20.18
C GLY A 30 4.75 16.28 -19.04
N GLU A 31 3.77 17.18 -19.13
CA GLU A 31 3.48 18.18 -18.08
C GLU A 31 2.74 17.60 -16.85
N GLU A 32 3.44 17.22 -15.78
CA GLU A 32 2.82 16.96 -14.48
C GLU A 32 2.49 18.27 -13.72
N SER A 33 1.27 18.77 -13.89
CA SER A 33 0.75 19.93 -13.16
C SER A 33 0.68 19.72 -11.63
N ARG A 34 1.55 20.41 -10.90
CA ARG A 34 1.68 20.36 -9.43
C ARG A 34 0.81 21.41 -8.74
N LEU A 35 -0.20 20.98 -7.99
CA LEU A 35 -1.09 21.86 -7.22
C LEU A 35 -0.55 22.15 -5.81
N ASP A 36 -0.16 23.38 -5.54
CA ASP A 36 0.11 23.87 -4.18
C ASP A 36 -1.19 24.19 -3.42
N LEU A 37 -1.20 23.86 -2.12
CA LEU A 37 -2.21 24.31 -1.17
C LEU A 37 -1.53 24.74 0.14
N THR A 38 -1.32 26.05 0.28
CA THR A 38 -0.88 26.67 1.53
C THR A 38 -1.96 26.56 2.61
N PHE A 39 -1.63 25.95 3.74
CA PHE A 39 -2.53 25.80 4.89
C PHE A 39 -2.04 26.68 6.05
N ASP A 40 -2.63 27.87 6.21
CA ASP A 40 -2.39 28.75 7.35
C ASP A 40 -3.41 28.52 8.46
N ALA A 41 -2.98 28.67 9.71
CA ALA A 41 -3.77 28.31 10.88
C ALA A 41 -4.62 29.46 11.43
N ILE A 42 -5.76 29.14 12.04
CA ILE A 42 -6.48 29.99 12.99
C ILE A 42 -6.85 29.16 14.21
N ASP A 43 -6.22 29.46 15.35
CA ASP A 43 -6.58 28.90 16.66
C ASP A 43 -7.87 29.52 17.22
N ALA A 44 -8.65 28.71 17.95
CA ALA A 44 -9.62 29.20 18.93
C ALA A 44 -9.85 28.15 20.02
N ASP A 45 -9.53 28.51 21.27
CA ASP A 45 -9.70 27.66 22.46
C ASP A 45 -11.14 27.17 22.69
N ILE A 46 -11.27 26.03 23.37
CA ILE A 46 -12.13 25.91 24.57
C ILE A 46 -11.58 24.79 25.47
N ASN A 47 -11.44 25.10 26.77
CA ASN A 47 -10.84 24.21 27.77
C ASN A 47 -11.85 23.20 28.35
N LEU A 48 -11.35 22.04 28.78
CA LEU A 48 -11.91 21.27 29.91
C LEU A 48 -11.54 22.01 31.22
N ASP A 49 -12.37 22.12 32.25
CA ASP A 49 -12.67 21.02 33.20
C ASP A 49 -13.82 21.41 34.18
N GLU A 50 -14.13 20.52 35.12
CA GLU A 50 -14.87 20.68 36.40
C GLU A 50 -16.29 21.32 36.39
N SER A 51 -17.32 20.51 36.72
CA SER A 51 -17.94 20.56 38.08
C SER A 51 -19.17 19.64 38.27
N VAL A 52 -18.95 18.51 38.96
CA VAL A 52 -19.64 18.09 40.20
C VAL A 52 -21.20 18.26 40.35
N ARG A 53 -21.91 17.11 40.30
CA ARG A 53 -23.13 16.70 41.08
C ARG A 53 -24.58 17.04 40.66
N SER A 54 -25.46 16.16 41.16
CA SER A 54 -26.90 16.32 41.53
C SER A 54 -28.02 16.16 40.49
N ASN A 55 -28.33 14.88 40.23
CA ASN A 55 -29.68 14.28 40.38
C ASN A 55 -30.73 15.13 41.14
N PRO A 56 -31.99 15.19 40.67
CA PRO A 56 -33.10 14.86 41.58
C PRO A 56 -34.12 13.84 41.03
N ARG A 57 -34.78 13.16 41.97
CA ARG A 57 -35.93 12.23 41.76
C ARG A 57 -37.25 13.01 41.77
N MET A 58 -38.36 12.29 41.49
CA MET A 58 -39.74 12.37 42.06
C MET A 58 -40.79 12.20 40.94
N ASN A 59 -41.96 11.56 41.12
CA ASN A 59 -42.50 10.84 42.28
C ASN A 59 -43.41 9.65 41.86
N ALA A 60 -43.87 8.84 42.81
CA ALA A 60 -44.81 7.72 42.58
C ALA A 60 -46.28 8.08 42.88
N LEU A 61 -47.24 7.18 42.59
CA LEU A 61 -48.36 6.85 43.52
C LEU A 61 -49.26 5.66 43.10
N SER A 62 -49.68 4.89 44.12
CA SER A 62 -50.97 4.17 44.30
C SER A 62 -51.54 3.21 43.23
N GLY A 63 -51.57 1.90 43.55
CA GLY A 63 -52.47 0.91 42.94
C GLY A 63 -53.58 0.43 43.91
N ARG A 64 -54.29 -0.68 43.61
CA ARG A 64 -55.06 -1.44 44.63
C ARG A 64 -55.48 -2.88 44.23
N GLN A 65 -55.27 -3.81 45.17
CA GLN A 65 -56.18 -4.88 45.62
C GLN A 65 -56.71 -6.02 44.70
N SER A 66 -56.06 -7.19 44.87
CA SER A 66 -56.59 -8.43 45.48
C SER A 66 -57.76 -9.24 44.88
N SER A 67 -57.52 -10.54 44.67
CA SER A 67 -58.20 -11.71 45.29
C SER A 67 -57.75 -13.04 44.61
N ILE A 68 -57.93 -14.29 45.06
CA ILE A 68 -58.05 -15.03 46.35
C ILE A 68 -57.84 -16.53 46.00
N GLY A 69 -57.58 -17.45 46.95
CA GLY A 69 -57.64 -18.91 46.70
C GLY A 69 -56.27 -19.57 46.45
N LEU A 70 -55.38 -19.88 47.40
CA LEU A 70 -55.45 -20.58 48.71
C LEU A 70 -55.57 -22.12 48.65
N SER A 71 -54.67 -22.75 49.42
CA SER A 71 -54.81 -24.04 50.12
C SER A 71 -54.65 -25.35 49.29
N ASP A 72 -54.13 -26.46 49.83
CA ASP A 72 -53.59 -26.67 51.19
C ASP A 72 -52.56 -27.82 51.32
N ALA A 73 -51.92 -27.88 52.50
CA ALA A 73 -51.53 -29.09 53.25
C ALA A 73 -50.48 -30.08 52.67
N SER A 74 -49.66 -30.75 53.49
CA SER A 74 -49.38 -30.62 54.93
C SER A 74 -48.06 -31.37 55.27
N GLU A 75 -47.17 -30.72 56.04
CA GLU A 75 -46.37 -31.27 57.16
C GLU A 75 -45.49 -32.57 56.97
N ASN A 76 -44.58 -33.03 57.84
CA ASN A 76 -43.96 -32.61 59.13
C ASN A 76 -42.59 -33.38 59.21
N ALA A 77 -41.57 -33.12 60.03
CA ALA A 77 -41.25 -32.04 60.98
C ALA A 77 -39.75 -32.12 61.39
N LYS A 78 -39.10 -30.97 61.69
CA LYS A 78 -37.92 -30.82 62.60
C LYS A 78 -36.61 -31.52 62.13
N ALA A 79 -35.38 -31.21 62.56
CA ALA A 79 -34.68 -30.11 63.25
C ALA A 79 -33.17 -30.53 63.28
N ARG A 80 -32.10 -29.73 63.50
CA ARG A 80 -31.73 -28.29 63.69
C ARG A 80 -30.17 -28.32 63.74
N LYS A 81 -29.34 -27.31 63.44
CA LYS A 81 -29.38 -25.98 62.77
C LYS A 81 -27.91 -25.49 62.71
N VAL A 82 -27.59 -24.45 61.90
CA VAL A 82 -26.59 -23.34 62.14
C VAL A 82 -25.85 -22.91 60.85
N ILE A 83 -25.97 -21.61 60.53
CA ILE A 83 -25.28 -20.81 59.49
C ILE A 83 -25.56 -21.18 58.02
N ASP A 84 -26.55 -20.50 57.46
CA ASP A 84 -26.62 -20.14 56.03
C ASP A 84 -25.75 -18.89 55.74
N ARG A 85 -25.21 -18.76 54.52
CA ARG A 85 -25.56 -17.61 53.66
C ARG A 85 -25.10 -17.67 52.19
N TRP A 86 -25.98 -17.10 51.36
CA TRP A 86 -25.75 -16.46 50.05
C TRP A 86 -25.56 -17.30 48.77
N SER A 87 -26.72 -17.68 48.20
CA SER A 87 -27.13 -17.20 46.86
C SER A 87 -27.99 -15.91 47.04
N ALA A 88 -28.33 -15.05 46.08
CA ALA A 88 -28.29 -15.09 44.61
C ALA A 88 -28.22 -13.65 44.02
N ASN A 89 -28.18 -13.55 42.67
CA ASN A 89 -28.59 -12.45 41.77
C ASN A 89 -28.59 -10.97 42.21
N THR A 90 -27.95 -10.13 41.38
CA THR A 90 -28.32 -8.73 41.05
C THR A 90 -28.78 -7.83 42.20
N GLY A 91 -27.86 -7.33 43.05
CA GLY A 91 -28.24 -6.50 44.20
C GLY A 91 -27.12 -5.70 44.88
N LYS A 92 -26.36 -4.89 44.12
CA LYS A 92 -25.14 -4.14 44.55
C LYS A 92 -23.93 -5.03 44.90
N PRO A 93 -22.69 -4.54 44.75
CA PRO A 93 -21.51 -5.34 45.06
C PRO A 93 -21.34 -5.51 46.57
N ALA A 94 -21.37 -6.76 47.04
CA ALA A 94 -20.75 -7.12 48.31
C ALA A 94 -19.22 -7.01 48.13
N THR A 95 -18.55 -6.30 49.03
CA THR A 95 -17.10 -6.09 48.95
C THR A 95 -16.36 -7.40 49.20
N MET A 96 -15.76 -7.99 48.16
CA MET A 96 -14.59 -8.84 48.35
C MET A 96 -13.52 -8.08 49.12
N THR A 97 -12.75 -8.77 49.96
CA THR A 97 -11.59 -8.13 50.60
C THR A 97 -10.53 -7.80 49.54
N LEU A 98 -9.71 -6.78 49.80
CA LEU A 98 -8.61 -6.41 48.89
C LEU A 98 -7.74 -7.61 48.53
N LYS A 99 -7.51 -8.55 49.47
CA LYS A 99 -6.73 -9.77 49.24
C LYS A 99 -7.39 -10.79 48.30
N GLU A 100 -8.72 -10.86 48.30
CA GLU A 100 -9.47 -11.70 47.36
C GLU A 100 -9.54 -11.05 45.99
N GLN A 101 -9.67 -9.71 45.93
CA GLN A 101 -9.57 -8.95 44.70
C GLN A 101 -8.17 -9.06 44.08
N GLU A 102 -7.11 -8.87 44.87
CA GLU A 102 -5.71 -9.10 44.48
C GLU A 102 -5.51 -10.52 43.95
N LYS A 103 -6.00 -11.55 44.65
CA LYS A 103 -5.86 -12.95 44.21
C LYS A 103 -6.61 -13.25 42.91
N VAL A 104 -7.83 -12.72 42.74
CA VAL A 104 -8.59 -12.84 41.47
C VAL A 104 -7.90 -12.05 40.35
N ILE A 105 -7.33 -10.88 40.64
CA ILE A 105 -6.52 -10.10 39.68
C ILE A 105 -5.24 -10.87 39.32
N ASP A 106 -4.61 -11.56 40.26
CA ASP A 106 -3.42 -12.39 40.04
C ASP A 106 -3.72 -13.63 39.19
N GLU A 107 -4.87 -14.27 39.42
CA GLU A 107 -5.37 -15.40 38.62
C GLU A 107 -5.79 -14.95 37.22
N LEU A 108 -6.48 -13.81 37.11
CA LEU A 108 -6.78 -13.16 35.82
C LEU A 108 -5.52 -12.70 35.09
N ASN A 109 -4.50 -12.19 35.78
CA ASN A 109 -3.21 -11.80 35.18
C ASN A 109 -2.44 -13.03 34.68
N LYS A 110 -2.46 -14.15 35.41
CA LYS A 110 -1.88 -15.44 34.96
C LYS A 110 -2.65 -16.01 33.76
N LEU A 111 -3.97 -15.89 33.73
CA LEU A 111 -4.81 -16.26 32.59
C LEU A 111 -4.60 -15.32 31.39
N ASN A 112 -4.45 -14.01 31.61
CA ASN A 112 -4.18 -13.02 30.56
C ASN A 112 -2.77 -13.19 29.99
N PHE A 113 -1.78 -13.52 30.84
CA PHE A 113 -0.42 -13.86 30.41
C PHE A 113 -0.38 -15.19 29.65
N SER A 114 -1.11 -16.22 30.08
CA SER A 114 -1.17 -17.49 29.34
C SER A 114 -1.98 -17.38 28.04
N LEU A 115 -3.02 -16.53 27.99
CA LEU A 115 -3.66 -16.12 26.73
C LEU A 115 -2.68 -15.39 25.82
N LYS A 116 -1.92 -14.41 26.32
CA LYS A 116 -0.90 -13.68 25.54
C LYS A 116 0.19 -14.61 25.02
N LEU A 117 0.64 -15.59 25.82
CA LEU A 117 1.57 -16.63 25.36
C LEU A 117 0.93 -17.50 24.27
N LYS A 118 -0.34 -17.88 24.42
CA LYS A 118 -1.06 -18.71 23.44
C LYS A 118 -1.37 -17.95 22.15
N VAL A 119 -1.70 -16.66 22.24
CA VAL A 119 -1.83 -15.74 21.10
C VAL A 119 -0.49 -15.58 20.41
N TYR A 120 0.58 -15.26 21.13
CA TYR A 120 1.94 -15.18 20.59
C TYR A 120 2.36 -16.49 19.89
N PHE A 121 2.11 -17.66 20.47
CA PHE A 121 2.41 -18.95 19.82
C PHE A 121 1.47 -19.31 18.66
N LEU A 122 0.27 -18.71 18.58
CA LEU A 122 -0.62 -18.84 17.42
C LEU A 122 -0.20 -17.87 16.31
N GLU A 123 0.20 -16.65 16.64
CA GLU A 123 0.78 -15.65 15.74
C GLU A 123 2.13 -16.15 15.17
N GLU A 124 3.01 -16.67 16.02
CA GLU A 124 4.28 -17.30 15.62
C GLU A 124 4.04 -18.57 14.78
N ARG A 125 2.93 -19.30 15.00
CA ARG A 125 2.54 -20.44 14.17
C ARG A 125 1.92 -20.01 12.83
N LEU A 126 1.16 -18.93 12.80
CA LEU A 126 0.63 -18.32 11.57
C LEU A 126 1.77 -17.74 10.72
N ALA A 127 2.73 -17.05 11.34
CA ALA A 127 3.94 -16.53 10.69
C ALA A 127 4.95 -17.62 10.26
N LYS A 128 4.77 -18.87 10.71
CA LYS A 128 5.53 -20.05 10.28
C LYS A 128 4.77 -20.96 9.30
N LEU A 129 3.50 -20.68 9.04
CA LEU A 129 2.79 -21.25 7.90
C LEU A 129 3.18 -20.43 6.66
N SER A 130 3.34 -21.10 5.52
CA SER A 130 3.49 -20.40 4.24
C SER A 130 2.29 -19.48 4.01
N PRO A 131 2.44 -18.28 3.41
CA PRO A 131 1.31 -17.47 2.96
C PRO A 131 0.29 -18.30 2.18
N GLU A 132 0.78 -19.19 1.32
CA GLU A 132 0.00 -20.16 0.55
C GLU A 132 -0.93 -21.06 1.41
N HIS A 133 -0.52 -21.44 2.62
CA HIS A 133 -1.36 -22.20 3.56
C HIS A 133 -2.34 -21.31 4.34
N ALA A 134 -1.99 -20.05 4.58
CA ALA A 134 -2.93 -19.07 5.14
C ALA A 134 -4.00 -18.70 4.10
N ASP A 135 -3.62 -18.53 2.84
CA ASP A 135 -4.49 -18.30 1.69
C ASP A 135 -5.34 -19.53 1.38
N GLN A 136 -4.79 -20.76 1.48
CA GLN A 136 -5.59 -21.99 1.38
C GLN A 136 -6.64 -22.05 2.50
N ALA A 137 -6.26 -21.81 3.76
CA ALA A 137 -7.21 -21.78 4.88
C ALA A 137 -8.23 -20.64 4.75
N ALA A 138 -7.86 -19.49 4.16
CA ALA A 138 -8.78 -18.40 3.86
C ALA A 138 -9.75 -18.77 2.74
N ASN A 139 -9.27 -19.40 1.67
CA ASN A 139 -10.07 -19.90 0.56
C ASN A 139 -11.04 -21.01 0.99
N GLU A 140 -10.59 -21.96 1.83
CA GLU A 140 -11.46 -22.96 2.45
C GLU A 140 -12.53 -22.29 3.34
N ASN A 141 -12.19 -21.24 4.09
CA ASN A 141 -13.17 -20.46 4.86
C ASN A 141 -14.14 -19.65 3.97
N ILE A 142 -13.70 -19.18 2.80
CA ILE A 142 -14.55 -18.50 1.80
C ILE A 142 -15.49 -19.52 1.16
N GLU A 143 -14.98 -20.68 0.76
CA GLU A 143 -15.76 -21.77 0.16
C GLU A 143 -16.77 -22.34 1.16
N LEU A 144 -16.39 -22.52 2.43
CA LEU A 144 -17.31 -22.90 3.51
C LEU A 144 -18.36 -21.81 3.79
N LYS A 145 -18.03 -20.52 3.68
CA LYS A 145 -19.01 -19.43 3.75
C LYS A 145 -19.97 -19.43 2.56
N VAL A 146 -19.48 -19.72 1.35
CA VAL A 146 -20.32 -19.87 0.16
C VAL A 146 -21.26 -21.07 0.31
N LYS A 147 -20.74 -22.24 0.73
CA LYS A 147 -21.54 -23.46 1.03
C LYS A 147 -22.57 -23.21 2.14
N LEU A 148 -22.19 -22.50 3.22
CA LEU A 148 -23.12 -22.09 4.27
C LEU A 148 -24.20 -21.13 3.73
N GLN A 149 -23.84 -20.21 2.83
CA GLN A 149 -24.76 -19.24 2.26
C GLN A 149 -25.71 -19.87 1.22
N THR A 150 -25.27 -20.85 0.42
CA THR A 150 -26.16 -21.63 -0.46
C THR A 150 -27.10 -22.49 0.36
N LEU A 151 -26.61 -23.24 1.35
CA LEU A 151 -27.45 -24.02 2.27
C LEU A 151 -28.45 -23.14 3.04
N LEU A 152 -28.07 -21.93 3.48
CA LEU A 152 -28.98 -20.96 4.09
C LEU A 152 -29.98 -20.35 3.09
N SER A 153 -29.71 -20.39 1.79
CA SER A 153 -30.64 -19.98 0.74
C SER A 153 -31.62 -21.10 0.38
N GLU A 154 -31.13 -22.34 0.28
CA GLU A 154 -31.91 -23.56 0.08
C GLU A 154 -32.86 -23.81 1.26
N LEU A 155 -32.37 -23.74 2.50
CA LEU A 155 -33.21 -23.86 3.70
C LEU A 155 -34.30 -22.78 3.75
N LYS A 156 -34.04 -21.57 3.23
CA LYS A 156 -35.07 -20.53 3.04
C LYS A 156 -36.07 -20.85 1.91
N GLN A 157 -35.62 -21.46 0.82
CA GLN A 157 -36.50 -21.93 -0.26
C GLN A 157 -37.39 -23.08 0.24
N TYR A 158 -36.82 -24.11 0.87
CA TYR A 158 -37.56 -25.21 1.49
C TYR A 158 -38.53 -24.71 2.57
N LYS A 159 -38.12 -23.77 3.44
CA LYS A 159 -39.03 -23.16 4.42
C LYS A 159 -40.16 -22.38 3.75
N ARG A 160 -39.92 -21.73 2.60
CA ARG A 160 -40.98 -21.06 1.82
C ARG A 160 -41.94 -22.10 1.21
N LEU A 161 -41.44 -23.11 0.50
CA LEU A 161 -42.24 -24.20 -0.04
C LEU A 161 -43.07 -24.90 1.05
N LEU A 162 -42.50 -25.11 2.23
CA LEU A 162 -43.18 -25.80 3.34
C LEU A 162 -44.24 -24.91 4.01
N MET A 163 -44.07 -23.58 3.99
CA MET A 163 -45.12 -22.61 4.35
C MET A 163 -46.21 -22.50 3.27
N GLU A 164 -45.85 -22.53 1.99
CA GLU A 164 -46.80 -22.56 0.87
C GLU A 164 -47.63 -23.86 0.87
N ALA A 165 -47.00 -25.00 1.16
CA ALA A 165 -47.66 -26.29 1.37
C ALA A 165 -48.57 -26.28 2.62
N HIS A 166 -48.14 -25.67 3.74
CA HIS A 166 -49.02 -25.48 4.90
C HIS A 166 -50.21 -24.58 4.56
N ALA A 167 -50.01 -23.46 3.86
CA ALA A 167 -51.10 -22.59 3.43
C ALA A 167 -52.07 -23.29 2.46
N ALA A 168 -51.58 -24.15 1.57
CA ALA A 168 -52.41 -24.98 0.70
C ALA A 168 -53.20 -26.05 1.50
N ILE A 169 -52.58 -26.67 2.50
CA ILE A 169 -53.25 -27.61 3.41
C ILE A 169 -54.30 -26.90 4.28
N GLU A 170 -54.01 -25.71 4.81
CA GLU A 170 -54.96 -24.89 5.56
C GLU A 170 -56.12 -24.42 4.66
N ALA A 171 -55.86 -24.05 3.40
CA ALA A 171 -56.90 -23.73 2.42
C ALA A 171 -57.81 -24.94 2.14
N LEU A 172 -57.23 -26.13 1.92
CA LEU A 172 -57.99 -27.38 1.72
C LEU A 172 -58.76 -27.81 2.97
N GLN A 173 -58.23 -27.56 4.18
CA GLN A 173 -58.92 -27.82 5.44
C GLN A 173 -60.06 -26.82 5.69
N ALA A 174 -59.87 -25.54 5.35
CA ALA A 174 -60.93 -24.52 5.39
C ALA A 174 -62.06 -24.85 4.41
N GLN A 175 -61.72 -25.33 3.21
CA GLN A 175 -62.68 -25.77 2.19
C GLN A 175 -63.46 -27.03 2.61
N LYS A 176 -62.95 -27.80 3.59
CA LYS A 176 -63.58 -29.01 4.12
C LYS A 176 -64.71 -28.75 5.13
N ASN A 177 -64.92 -27.50 5.53
CA ASN A 177 -65.99 -27.06 6.44
C ASN A 177 -67.06 -26.20 5.74
N CYS A 178 -67.51 -26.61 4.55
CA CYS A 178 -68.70 -26.04 3.90
C CYS A 178 -69.60 -27.16 3.35
N ASP A 179 -70.88 -27.11 3.70
CA ASP A 179 -71.83 -28.21 3.49
C ASP A 179 -72.55 -28.15 2.13
N LEU A 180 -72.42 -29.24 1.38
CA LEU A 180 -73.29 -29.74 0.30
C LEU A 180 -73.42 -29.01 -1.05
N GLN A 181 -73.57 -29.86 -2.09
CA GLN A 181 -74.23 -29.66 -3.40
C GLN A 181 -73.65 -28.62 -4.38
N HIS A 182 -72.86 -29.11 -5.33
CA HIS A 182 -73.39 -29.47 -6.67
C HIS A 182 -72.48 -30.51 -7.37
N GLY A 183 -72.81 -30.93 -8.59
CA GLY A 183 -72.22 -32.10 -9.27
C GLY A 183 -70.83 -31.88 -9.88
N MET A 184 -70.11 -32.99 -10.10
CA MET A 184 -68.79 -33.04 -10.75
C MET A 184 -68.85 -32.62 -12.22
N SER A 185 -67.77 -32.03 -12.74
CA SER A 185 -67.57 -31.81 -14.18
C SER A 185 -67.03 -33.07 -14.89
N GLU A 186 -67.22 -33.21 -16.20
CA GLU A 186 -66.76 -34.39 -16.97
C GLU A 186 -65.24 -34.63 -16.85
N GLU A 187 -64.44 -33.55 -16.81
CA GLU A 187 -62.99 -33.60 -16.60
C GLU A 187 -62.61 -34.31 -15.28
N GLN A 188 -63.39 -34.08 -14.21
CA GLN A 188 -63.14 -34.67 -12.89
C GLN A 188 -63.57 -36.14 -12.83
N GLU A 189 -64.50 -36.58 -13.68
CA GLU A 189 -64.76 -38.01 -13.86
C GLU A 189 -63.67 -38.70 -14.68
N GLU A 190 -62.93 -37.99 -15.54
CA GLU A 190 -61.80 -38.55 -16.30
C GLU A 190 -60.57 -38.74 -15.40
N GLU A 191 -60.26 -37.76 -14.54
CA GLU A 191 -59.25 -37.92 -13.46
C GLU A 191 -59.59 -39.10 -12.54
N PHE A 192 -60.85 -39.24 -12.10
CA PHE A 192 -61.28 -40.39 -11.30
C PHE A 192 -61.17 -41.72 -12.06
N ARG A 193 -61.44 -41.75 -13.37
CA ARG A 193 -61.27 -42.95 -14.21
C ARG A 193 -59.79 -43.35 -14.31
N ASN A 194 -58.88 -42.39 -14.42
CA ASN A 194 -57.44 -42.63 -14.48
C ASN A 194 -56.88 -43.12 -13.13
N ALA A 195 -57.27 -42.50 -12.01
CA ALA A 195 -56.89 -42.99 -10.67
C ALA A 195 -57.39 -44.43 -10.41
N ILE A 196 -58.57 -44.79 -10.93
CA ILE A 196 -59.12 -46.16 -10.87
C ILE A 196 -58.37 -47.13 -11.82
N ALA A 197 -57.68 -46.65 -12.85
CA ALA A 197 -56.80 -47.46 -13.70
C ALA A 197 -55.47 -47.77 -12.98
N GLU A 198 -54.77 -46.76 -12.46
CA GLU A 198 -53.53 -46.95 -11.68
C GLU A 198 -53.76 -47.87 -10.46
N ALA A 199 -54.90 -47.71 -9.78
CA ALA A 199 -55.30 -48.58 -8.67
C ALA A 199 -55.59 -50.05 -9.07
N ARG A 200 -55.76 -50.35 -10.37
CA ARG A 200 -55.82 -51.73 -10.89
C ARG A 200 -54.45 -52.27 -11.23
N ASP A 201 -53.57 -51.46 -11.82
CA ASP A 201 -52.23 -51.91 -12.22
C ASP A 201 -51.32 -52.13 -11.00
N LEU A 202 -51.42 -51.27 -9.98
CA LEU A 202 -50.83 -51.52 -8.65
C LEU A 202 -51.35 -52.83 -8.06
N LYS A 203 -52.64 -53.15 -8.23
CA LYS A 203 -53.25 -54.38 -7.71
C LYS A 203 -52.85 -55.63 -8.50
N ALA A 204 -52.51 -55.49 -9.78
CA ALA A 204 -51.90 -56.53 -10.59
C ALA A 204 -50.44 -56.79 -10.16
N SER A 205 -49.66 -55.73 -9.92
CA SER A 205 -48.29 -55.81 -9.41
C SER A 205 -48.24 -56.50 -8.04
N VAL A 206 -49.06 -56.06 -7.08
CA VAL A 206 -49.19 -56.72 -5.75
C VAL A 206 -49.52 -58.21 -5.89
N LYS A 207 -50.40 -58.59 -6.83
CA LYS A 207 -50.75 -60.00 -7.06
C LYS A 207 -49.57 -60.82 -7.62
N GLN A 208 -48.72 -60.24 -8.48
CA GLN A 208 -47.50 -60.89 -8.95
C GLN A 208 -46.47 -61.04 -7.80
N LEU A 209 -46.35 -60.03 -6.93
CA LEU A 209 -45.50 -60.10 -5.74
C LEU A 209 -45.99 -61.18 -4.76
N SER A 210 -47.29 -61.32 -4.52
CA SER A 210 -47.84 -62.41 -3.69
C SER A 210 -47.48 -63.80 -4.24
N GLN A 211 -47.58 -64.00 -5.56
CA GLN A 211 -47.17 -65.26 -6.20
C GLN A 211 -45.65 -65.50 -6.11
N ARG A 212 -44.84 -64.44 -6.08
CA ARG A 212 -43.40 -64.54 -5.86
C ARG A 212 -43.07 -64.95 -4.42
N VAL A 213 -43.75 -64.38 -3.43
CA VAL A 213 -43.62 -64.78 -2.00
C VAL A 213 -44.01 -66.25 -1.82
N GLU A 214 -45.14 -66.69 -2.38
CA GLU A 214 -45.58 -68.10 -2.31
C GLU A 214 -44.55 -69.07 -2.92
N SER A 215 -43.85 -68.66 -3.99
CA SER A 215 -42.74 -69.46 -4.57
C SER A 215 -41.52 -69.56 -3.65
N LEU A 216 -41.18 -68.48 -2.93
CA LEU A 216 -40.04 -68.44 -2.01
C LEU A 216 -40.33 -69.19 -0.70
N GLU A 217 -41.57 -69.15 -0.21
CA GLU A 217 -42.02 -69.98 0.90
C GLU A 217 -41.86 -71.48 0.62
N GLN A 218 -42.18 -71.94 -0.59
CA GLN A 218 -42.01 -73.34 -0.98
C GLN A 218 -40.53 -73.74 -1.02
N GLU A 219 -39.66 -72.84 -1.50
CA GLU A 219 -38.21 -73.05 -1.48
C GLU A 219 -37.62 -73.07 -0.06
N SER A 220 -38.15 -72.24 0.85
CA SER A 220 -37.78 -72.24 2.27
C SER A 220 -38.19 -73.54 2.96
N LYS A 221 -39.43 -74.00 2.77
CA LYS A 221 -39.94 -75.29 3.30
C LYS A 221 -39.14 -76.50 2.79
N SER A 222 -38.55 -76.40 1.59
CA SER A 222 -37.59 -77.39 1.07
C SER A 222 -36.26 -77.38 1.84
N LYS A 223 -35.74 -76.21 2.22
CA LYS A 223 -34.47 -76.08 2.96
C LYS A 223 -34.60 -76.57 4.40
N ASP A 224 -35.72 -76.28 5.07
CA ASP A 224 -36.04 -76.82 6.41
C ASP A 224 -36.11 -78.35 6.45
N LEU A 225 -36.62 -78.98 5.37
CA LEU A 225 -36.68 -80.44 5.28
C LEU A 225 -35.27 -81.06 5.19
N LEU A 226 -34.36 -80.40 4.47
CA LEU A 226 -32.95 -80.80 4.38
C LEU A 226 -32.21 -80.61 5.71
N ILE A 227 -32.47 -79.52 6.44
CA ILE A 227 -31.92 -79.28 7.78
C ILE A 227 -32.34 -80.39 8.75
N LYS A 228 -33.61 -80.81 8.73
CA LYS A 228 -34.09 -81.93 9.57
C LYS A 228 -33.43 -83.28 9.22
N GLN A 229 -33.14 -83.53 7.94
CA GLN A 229 -32.38 -84.73 7.54
C GLN A 229 -30.93 -84.69 8.04
N LEU A 230 -30.27 -83.53 8.02
CA LEU A 230 -28.93 -83.34 8.59
C LEU A 230 -28.92 -83.49 10.11
N GLN A 231 -29.94 -82.98 10.81
CA GLN A 231 -30.11 -83.16 12.26
C GLN A 231 -30.33 -84.63 12.65
N SER A 232 -31.11 -85.40 11.88
CA SER A 232 -31.30 -86.85 12.15
C SER A 232 -29.99 -87.64 12.07
N ARG A 233 -29.14 -87.32 11.08
CA ARG A 233 -27.79 -87.87 10.95
C ARG A 233 -26.85 -87.51 12.10
N LEU A 234 -27.12 -86.43 12.83
CA LEU A 234 -26.30 -86.03 13.97
C LEU A 234 -26.53 -86.96 15.18
N GLY A 235 -27.80 -87.35 15.42
CA GLY A 235 -28.15 -88.30 16.48
C GLY A 235 -27.59 -89.71 16.26
N ASP A 236 -27.42 -90.14 15.01
CA ASP A 236 -26.75 -91.42 14.69
C ASP A 236 -25.31 -91.45 15.25
N PHE A 237 -24.58 -90.32 15.21
CA PHE A 237 -23.22 -90.22 15.75
C PHE A 237 -23.15 -90.24 17.29
N GLU A 238 -24.18 -89.76 17.99
CA GLU A 238 -24.25 -89.85 19.46
C GLU A 238 -24.29 -91.33 19.90
N THR A 239 -24.99 -92.19 19.17
CA THR A 239 -24.99 -93.64 19.44
C THR A 239 -23.62 -94.30 19.21
N GLN A 240 -22.77 -93.72 18.34
CA GLN A 240 -21.39 -94.17 18.17
C GLN A 240 -20.49 -93.73 19.33
N ALA A 241 -20.67 -92.53 19.88
CA ALA A 241 -19.91 -92.05 21.05
C ALA A 241 -20.07 -93.00 22.25
N ASP A 242 -21.27 -93.53 22.46
CA ASP A 242 -21.58 -94.53 23.50
C ASP A 242 -20.88 -95.89 23.31
N THR A 243 -20.38 -96.19 22.10
CA THR A 243 -19.52 -97.34 21.83
C THR A 243 -18.04 -96.98 21.99
N ILE A 244 -17.64 -95.77 21.58
CA ILE A 244 -16.28 -95.24 21.75
C ILE A 244 -15.91 -95.19 23.23
N ALA A 245 -16.77 -94.65 24.10
CA ALA A 245 -16.52 -94.58 25.55
C ALA A 245 -16.24 -95.94 26.22
N LYS A 246 -16.80 -97.03 25.68
CA LYS A 246 -16.57 -98.40 26.15
C LYS A 246 -15.19 -98.92 25.71
N TYR A 247 -14.77 -98.62 24.47
CA TYR A 247 -13.42 -98.90 24.01
C TYR A 247 -12.38 -98.01 24.71
N GLU A 248 -12.67 -96.73 25.01
CA GLU A 248 -11.82 -95.85 25.81
C GLU A 248 -11.60 -96.35 27.25
N SER A 249 -12.55 -97.09 27.81
CA SER A 249 -12.35 -97.77 29.09
C SER A 249 -11.30 -98.89 28.97
N GLN A 250 -11.43 -99.73 27.95
CA GLN A 250 -10.48 -100.83 27.69
C GLN A 250 -9.09 -100.31 27.27
N ILE A 251 -9.06 -99.21 26.52
CA ILE A 251 -7.83 -98.50 26.16
C ILE A 251 -7.15 -97.95 27.40
N ARG A 252 -7.88 -97.38 28.38
CA ARG A 252 -7.26 -96.90 29.63
C ARG A 252 -6.61 -98.00 30.46
N ASP A 253 -7.27 -99.16 30.61
CA ASP A 253 -6.68 -100.28 31.37
C ASP A 253 -5.43 -100.86 30.68
N LEU A 254 -5.43 -100.93 29.35
CA LEU A 254 -4.25 -101.29 28.55
C LEU A 254 -3.18 -100.19 28.55
N HIS A 255 -3.56 -98.91 28.56
CA HIS A 255 -2.66 -97.76 28.57
C HIS A 255 -1.94 -97.61 29.90
N ASN A 256 -2.55 -97.97 31.03
CA ASN A 256 -1.86 -98.06 32.32
C ASN A 256 -0.77 -99.14 32.29
N GLN A 257 -1.06 -100.33 31.74
CA GLN A 257 -0.08 -101.41 31.58
C GLN A 257 1.03 -101.06 30.56
N LEU A 258 0.68 -100.29 29.53
CA LEU A 258 1.64 -99.76 28.56
C LEU A 258 2.51 -98.64 29.17
N SER A 259 1.94 -97.79 30.03
CA SER A 259 2.63 -96.68 30.70
C SER A 259 3.75 -97.17 31.62
N ASP A 260 3.52 -98.19 32.44
CA ASP A 260 4.56 -98.78 33.30
C ASP A 260 5.74 -99.35 32.48
N HIS A 261 5.47 -99.85 31.27
CA HIS A 261 6.49 -100.32 30.34
C HIS A 261 7.20 -99.15 29.60
N GLN A 262 6.43 -98.17 29.12
CA GLN A 262 6.91 -97.01 28.39
C GLN A 262 7.69 -96.04 29.27
N GLN A 263 7.41 -95.91 30.57
CA GLN A 263 8.14 -95.00 31.45
C GLN A 263 9.63 -95.39 31.62
N ASN A 264 10.00 -96.63 31.29
CA ASN A 264 11.39 -97.08 31.21
C ASN A 264 12.05 -96.83 29.83
N GLU A 265 11.30 -96.88 28.70
CA GLU A 265 11.85 -96.60 27.36
C GLU A 265 11.83 -95.10 27.01
N SER A 266 10.76 -94.38 27.33
CA SER A 266 10.64 -92.94 27.09
C SER A 266 11.75 -92.15 27.80
N ARG A 267 12.22 -92.59 28.97
CA ARG A 267 13.37 -91.96 29.65
C ARG A 267 14.67 -91.94 28.83
N MET A 268 14.80 -92.78 27.80
CA MET A 268 15.94 -92.79 26.87
C MET A 268 15.62 -92.12 25.51
N LEU A 269 14.38 -92.19 25.04
CA LEU A 269 13.98 -91.68 23.71
C LEU A 269 13.33 -90.29 23.73
N GLU A 270 12.62 -89.94 24.79
CA GLU A 270 11.93 -88.66 24.93
C GLU A 270 12.92 -87.50 25.04
N LYS A 271 14.07 -87.70 25.69
CA LYS A 271 15.16 -86.72 25.68
C LYS A 271 15.64 -86.40 24.25
N SER A 272 15.70 -87.39 23.36
CA SER A 272 16.16 -87.15 21.98
C SER A 272 15.10 -86.48 21.10
N ARG A 273 13.80 -86.70 21.34
CA ARG A 273 12.71 -86.17 20.50
C ARG A 273 12.10 -84.88 21.03
N VAL A 274 12.18 -84.62 22.34
CA VAL A 274 11.82 -83.32 22.92
C VAL A 274 12.85 -82.28 22.52
N ASP A 275 14.14 -82.62 22.51
CA ASP A 275 15.21 -81.73 22.03
C ASP A 275 14.98 -81.38 20.54
N GLU A 276 14.84 -82.35 19.62
CA GLU A 276 14.54 -82.09 18.19
C GLU A 276 13.24 -81.29 17.95
N GLY A 277 12.20 -81.53 18.76
CA GLY A 277 10.90 -80.87 18.65
C GLY A 277 10.93 -79.42 19.15
N TRP A 278 11.56 -79.18 20.31
CA TRP A 278 11.78 -77.83 20.82
C TRP A 278 12.76 -77.05 19.97
N GLU A 279 13.86 -77.66 19.49
CA GLU A 279 14.71 -77.01 18.50
C GLU A 279 13.94 -76.64 17.23
N SER A 280 12.97 -77.44 16.80
CA SER A 280 12.17 -77.12 15.61
C SER A 280 11.21 -75.97 15.86
N ARG A 281 10.51 -75.92 17.01
CA ARG A 281 9.67 -74.75 17.34
C ARG A 281 10.50 -73.52 17.72
N CYS A 282 11.71 -73.68 18.27
CA CYS A 282 12.67 -72.61 18.45
C CYS A 282 13.18 -72.09 17.10
N ARG A 283 13.54 -72.95 16.15
CA ARG A 283 13.91 -72.55 14.78
C ARG A 283 12.77 -71.84 14.05
N GLU A 284 11.52 -72.26 14.25
CA GLU A 284 10.34 -71.52 13.75
C GLU A 284 10.21 -70.15 14.42
N LEU A 285 10.27 -70.05 15.75
CA LEU A 285 10.19 -68.78 16.48
C LEU A 285 11.39 -67.85 16.20
N GLU A 286 12.57 -68.41 15.95
CA GLU A 286 13.78 -67.69 15.53
C GLU A 286 13.63 -67.18 14.09
N HIS A 287 12.95 -67.91 13.20
CA HIS A 287 12.63 -67.47 11.85
C HIS A 287 11.48 -66.45 11.82
N GLU A 288 10.46 -66.60 12.68
CA GLU A 288 9.40 -65.60 12.89
C GLU A 288 10.02 -64.30 13.46
N LEU A 289 10.99 -64.42 14.37
CA LEU A 289 11.73 -63.29 14.94
C LEU A 289 12.74 -62.68 13.94
N SER A 290 13.43 -63.49 13.13
CA SER A 290 14.37 -62.97 12.13
C SER A 290 13.64 -62.22 11.03
N ALA A 291 12.54 -62.76 10.50
CA ALA A 291 11.68 -62.07 9.55
C ALA A 291 11.09 -60.77 10.14
N SER A 292 10.75 -60.78 11.44
CA SER A 292 10.31 -59.57 12.16
C SER A 292 11.42 -58.53 12.35
N LEU A 293 12.68 -58.96 12.46
CA LEU A 293 13.86 -58.09 12.55
C LEU A 293 14.30 -57.57 11.18
N GLU A 294 14.17 -58.38 10.13
CA GLU A 294 14.40 -58.03 8.73
C GLU A 294 13.38 -56.98 8.28
N LEU A 295 12.07 -57.25 8.42
CA LEU A 295 11.01 -56.28 8.13
C LEU A 295 11.18 -54.98 8.93
N ARG A 296 11.64 -55.07 10.18
CA ARG A 296 11.95 -53.90 10.99
C ARG A 296 13.19 -53.16 10.50
N SER A 297 14.21 -53.87 10.03
CA SER A 297 15.40 -53.25 9.43
C SER A 297 15.07 -52.60 8.09
N GLU A 298 14.17 -53.17 7.30
CA GLU A 298 13.64 -52.57 6.06
C GLU A 298 12.87 -51.29 6.38
N LEU A 299 11.92 -51.33 7.31
CA LEU A 299 11.18 -50.14 7.77
C LEU A 299 12.10 -49.07 8.40
N GLU A 300 13.13 -49.46 9.14
CA GLU A 300 14.13 -48.52 9.67
C GLU A 300 15.03 -47.94 8.56
N GLN A 301 15.30 -48.69 7.48
CA GLN A 301 15.95 -48.17 6.27
C GLN A 301 15.03 -47.21 5.49
N GLU A 302 13.77 -47.56 5.21
CA GLU A 302 12.80 -46.67 4.56
C GLU A 302 12.59 -45.37 5.36
N LEU A 303 12.48 -45.47 6.68
CA LEU A 303 12.42 -44.30 7.57
C LEU A 303 13.74 -43.50 7.60
N SER A 304 14.88 -44.09 7.28
CA SER A 304 16.14 -43.34 7.09
C SER A 304 16.20 -42.64 5.73
N LEU A 305 15.69 -43.30 4.69
CA LEU A 305 15.75 -42.84 3.30
C LEU A 305 14.75 -41.69 3.07
N THR A 306 13.50 -41.84 3.52
CA THR A 306 12.49 -40.77 3.52
C THR A 306 12.89 -39.56 4.39
N ARG A 307 13.66 -39.77 5.48
CA ARG A 307 14.26 -38.67 6.24
C ARG A 307 15.39 -37.97 5.47
N SER A 308 16.20 -38.70 4.71
CA SER A 308 17.24 -38.13 3.85
C SER A 308 16.66 -37.34 2.69
N GLU A 309 15.63 -37.87 2.02
CA GLU A 309 14.88 -37.18 0.96
C GLU A 309 14.22 -35.91 1.49
N ARG A 310 13.56 -35.98 2.65
CA ARG A 310 12.96 -34.82 3.31
C ARG A 310 14.02 -33.78 3.70
N ALA A 311 15.17 -34.20 4.23
CA ALA A 311 16.25 -33.28 4.56
C ALA A 311 16.89 -32.63 3.33
N ALA A 312 16.95 -33.34 2.19
CA ALA A 312 17.38 -32.78 0.91
C ALA A 312 16.37 -31.75 0.39
N PHE A 313 15.07 -32.07 0.43
CA PHE A 313 14.00 -31.18 -0.02
C PHE A 313 13.86 -29.93 0.87
N GLU A 314 13.99 -30.09 2.20
CA GLU A 314 14.09 -28.97 3.14
C GLU A 314 15.38 -28.16 2.88
N GLY A 315 16.47 -28.79 2.44
CA GLY A 315 17.70 -28.11 2.00
C GLY A 315 17.51 -27.27 0.73
N GLU A 316 16.91 -27.81 -0.31
CA GLU A 316 16.60 -27.10 -1.56
C GLU A 316 15.61 -25.96 -1.34
N ALA A 317 14.56 -26.17 -0.54
CA ALA A 317 13.61 -25.13 -0.17
C ALA A 317 14.28 -23.98 0.60
N ASN A 318 15.17 -24.29 1.56
CA ASN A 318 15.96 -23.26 2.25
C ASN A 318 16.91 -22.52 1.29
N LEU A 319 17.50 -23.21 0.30
CA LEU A 319 18.36 -22.58 -0.71
C LEU A 319 17.58 -21.60 -1.58
N GLN A 320 16.36 -21.95 -2.01
CA GLN A 320 15.47 -21.04 -2.75
C GLN A 320 15.02 -19.85 -1.89
N ILE A 321 14.71 -20.06 -0.61
CA ILE A 321 14.38 -18.98 0.34
C ILE A 321 15.57 -18.02 0.51
N GLU A 322 16.80 -18.52 0.57
CA GLU A 322 18.00 -17.68 0.66
C GLU A 322 18.27 -16.93 -0.65
N GLN A 323 18.03 -17.56 -1.81
CA GLN A 323 18.10 -16.89 -3.13
C GLN A 323 17.09 -15.74 -3.26
N TYR A 324 15.81 -15.96 -2.93
CA TYR A 324 14.81 -14.89 -2.95
C TYR A 324 15.11 -13.79 -1.92
N ARG A 325 15.75 -14.10 -0.79
CA ARG A 325 16.24 -13.09 0.17
C ARG A 325 17.37 -12.24 -0.42
N ASP A 326 18.32 -12.84 -1.12
CA ASP A 326 19.40 -12.13 -1.80
C ASP A 326 18.88 -11.28 -2.97
N GLU A 327 17.85 -11.74 -3.69
CA GLU A 327 17.18 -10.96 -4.74
C GLU A 327 16.40 -9.77 -4.15
N ILE A 328 15.67 -9.97 -3.05
CA ILE A 328 15.01 -8.86 -2.31
C ILE A 328 16.04 -7.91 -1.69
N ALA A 329 17.23 -8.41 -1.28
CA ALA A 329 18.31 -7.57 -0.77
C ALA A 329 18.91 -6.69 -1.88
N LYS A 330 19.16 -7.25 -3.08
CA LYS A 330 19.58 -6.48 -4.27
C LYS A 330 18.54 -5.44 -4.63
N GLY A 331 17.29 -5.84 -4.87
CA GLY A 331 16.21 -4.91 -5.23
C GLY A 331 15.96 -3.80 -4.18
N ARG A 332 16.37 -3.98 -2.92
CA ARG A 332 16.38 -2.92 -1.89
C ARG A 332 17.59 -1.99 -1.98
N ILE A 333 18.76 -2.50 -2.36
CA ILE A 333 19.95 -1.68 -2.65
C ILE A 333 19.68 -0.88 -3.94
N ASP A 334 19.19 -1.53 -4.99
CA ASP A 334 18.89 -0.89 -6.29
C ASP A 334 17.85 0.24 -6.11
N ASN A 335 16.77 0.00 -5.35
CA ASN A 335 15.81 1.06 -5.00
C ASN A 335 16.41 2.18 -4.12
N ALA A 336 17.39 1.89 -3.27
CA ALA A 336 18.05 2.91 -2.46
C ALA A 336 19.04 3.75 -3.31
N GLU A 337 19.74 3.14 -4.26
CA GLU A 337 20.61 3.84 -5.20
C GLU A 337 19.79 4.69 -6.18
N LEU A 338 18.64 4.19 -6.68
CA LEU A 338 17.67 4.98 -7.46
C LEU A 338 17.05 6.12 -6.64
N ALA A 339 16.70 5.89 -5.37
CA ALA A 339 16.18 6.95 -4.50
C ALA A 339 17.22 8.03 -4.20
N HIS A 340 18.51 7.67 -4.11
CA HIS A 340 19.59 8.65 -4.00
C HIS A 340 19.81 9.41 -5.31
N GLN A 341 19.76 8.74 -6.47
CA GLN A 341 19.86 9.39 -7.78
C GLN A 341 18.72 10.42 -7.98
N LEU A 342 17.48 10.05 -7.67
CA LEU A 342 16.34 10.97 -7.73
C LEU A 342 16.47 12.16 -6.77
N GLU A 343 17.11 12.00 -5.61
CA GLU A 343 17.34 13.10 -4.68
C GLU A 343 18.50 14.01 -5.14
N ASP A 344 19.56 13.44 -5.70
CA ASP A 344 20.66 14.19 -6.35
C ASP A 344 20.16 14.95 -7.61
N GLU A 345 19.23 14.38 -8.38
CA GLU A 345 18.57 15.03 -9.53
C GLU A 345 17.62 16.14 -9.08
N ARG A 346 16.84 15.94 -8.01
CA ARG A 346 16.01 16.99 -7.39
C ARG A 346 16.84 18.15 -6.88
N GLU A 347 17.99 17.89 -6.26
CA GLU A 347 18.89 18.93 -5.78
C GLU A 347 19.57 19.67 -6.94
N GLN A 348 19.90 18.98 -8.05
CA GLN A 348 20.34 19.64 -9.29
C GLN A 348 19.23 20.50 -9.91
N LEU A 349 17.98 20.01 -9.99
CA LEU A 349 16.84 20.79 -10.47
C LEU A 349 16.56 22.00 -9.57
N ARG A 350 16.66 21.84 -8.25
CA ARG A 350 16.57 22.94 -7.27
C ARG A 350 17.66 23.99 -7.53
N GLN A 351 18.91 23.59 -7.72
CA GLN A 351 20.02 24.52 -8.00
C GLN A 351 19.85 25.21 -9.36
N MET A 352 19.34 24.51 -10.37
CA MET A 352 18.97 25.10 -11.66
C MET A 352 17.80 26.09 -11.52
N GLN A 353 16.81 25.81 -10.67
CA GLN A 353 15.73 26.75 -10.36
C GLN A 353 16.24 27.98 -9.61
N GLU A 354 17.06 27.80 -8.57
CA GLU A 354 17.70 28.93 -7.86
C GLU A 354 18.57 29.78 -8.80
N MET A 355 19.29 29.18 -9.77
CA MET A 355 20.02 29.96 -10.78
C MET A 355 19.08 30.73 -11.71
N HIS A 356 18.02 30.10 -12.24
CA HIS A 356 17.04 30.81 -13.07
C HIS A 356 16.31 31.93 -12.32
N ASP A 357 15.95 31.72 -11.06
CA ASP A 357 15.36 32.76 -10.20
C ASP A 357 16.36 33.92 -9.99
N ASN A 358 17.64 33.62 -9.74
CA ASN A 358 18.67 34.65 -9.60
C ASN A 358 18.90 35.43 -10.92
N ASP A 359 18.93 34.75 -12.06
CA ASP A 359 19.09 35.40 -13.38
C ASP A 359 17.84 36.20 -13.78
N MET A 360 16.63 35.69 -13.51
CA MET A 360 15.38 36.41 -13.74
C MET A 360 15.25 37.64 -12.84
N ASN A 361 15.69 37.55 -11.59
CA ASN A 361 15.81 38.73 -10.71
C ASN A 361 16.87 39.70 -11.23
N ALA A 362 18.05 39.22 -11.67
CA ALA A 362 19.12 40.06 -12.20
C ALA A 362 18.83 40.66 -13.60
N LEU A 363 17.87 40.10 -14.34
CA LEU A 363 17.27 40.67 -15.55
C LEU A 363 16.18 41.70 -15.20
N SER A 364 15.30 41.37 -14.25
CA SER A 364 14.28 42.27 -13.72
C SER A 364 14.90 43.55 -13.15
N ASP A 365 15.91 43.43 -12.29
CA ASP A 365 16.67 44.56 -11.75
C ASP A 365 17.27 45.43 -12.86
N ARG A 366 17.91 44.82 -13.86
CA ARG A 366 18.42 45.54 -15.05
C ARG A 366 17.32 46.28 -15.78
N TRP A 367 16.18 45.64 -16.04
CA TRP A 367 15.02 46.28 -16.67
C TRP A 367 14.42 47.40 -15.81
N THR A 368 14.46 47.32 -14.47
CA THR A 368 14.06 48.44 -13.61
C THR A 368 15.07 49.59 -13.66
N MET A 369 16.37 49.30 -13.71
CA MET A 369 17.43 50.31 -13.87
C MET A 369 17.36 50.99 -15.23
N ASP A 370 17.20 50.24 -16.32
CA ASP A 370 17.02 50.78 -17.67
C ASP A 370 15.74 51.63 -17.76
N ARG A 371 14.64 51.18 -17.14
CA ARG A 371 13.38 51.94 -17.06
C ARG A 371 13.50 53.20 -16.19
N GLN A 372 14.34 53.19 -15.15
CA GLN A 372 14.67 54.39 -14.36
C GLN A 372 15.57 55.35 -15.15
N HIS A 373 16.56 54.83 -15.86
CA HIS A 373 17.46 55.61 -16.70
C HIS A 373 16.72 56.29 -17.87
N LEU A 374 15.85 55.54 -18.58
CA LEU A 374 14.98 56.09 -19.62
C LEU A 374 14.01 57.14 -19.06
N LYS A 375 13.46 56.95 -17.85
CA LYS A 375 12.67 57.99 -17.17
C LYS A 375 13.51 59.24 -16.88
N GLY A 376 14.73 59.09 -16.35
CA GLY A 376 15.65 60.20 -16.13
C GLY A 376 15.98 60.95 -17.42
N GLN A 377 16.24 60.24 -18.51
CA GLN A 377 16.44 60.84 -19.84
C GLN A 377 15.19 61.59 -20.33
N ILE A 378 13.98 61.05 -20.13
CA ILE A 378 12.72 61.72 -20.45
C ILE A 378 12.49 62.95 -19.57
N GLU A 379 12.82 62.90 -18.28
CA GLU A 379 12.75 64.05 -17.37
C GLU A 379 13.76 65.14 -17.73
N ASP A 380 14.98 64.78 -18.12
CA ASP A 380 16.01 65.71 -18.58
C ASP A 380 15.67 66.32 -19.95
N LEU A 381 15.14 65.54 -20.89
CA LEU A 381 14.64 66.04 -22.17
C LEU A 381 13.41 66.94 -21.99
N ASN A 382 12.48 66.60 -21.10
CA ASN A 382 11.36 67.47 -20.74
C ASN A 382 11.83 68.76 -20.05
N ARG A 383 12.91 68.72 -19.26
CA ARG A 383 13.52 69.93 -18.66
C ARG A 383 14.19 70.80 -19.72
N GLN A 384 14.88 70.20 -20.70
CA GLN A 384 15.47 70.91 -21.84
C GLN A 384 14.39 71.53 -22.75
N LEU A 385 13.34 70.78 -23.09
CA LEU A 385 12.20 71.26 -23.86
C LEU A 385 11.42 72.35 -23.10
N GLY A 386 11.27 72.21 -21.78
CA GLY A 386 10.70 73.23 -20.91
C GLY A 386 11.52 74.51 -20.88
N ALA A 387 12.85 74.41 -20.81
CA ALA A 387 13.75 75.56 -20.92
C ALA A 387 13.67 76.21 -22.31
N GLN A 388 13.77 75.45 -23.40
CA GLN A 388 13.62 75.96 -24.77
C GLN A 388 12.25 76.61 -24.99
N SER A 389 11.18 76.07 -24.41
CA SER A 389 9.85 76.69 -24.46
C SER A 389 9.76 77.97 -23.62
N GLN A 390 10.52 78.09 -22.53
CA GLN A 390 10.63 79.34 -21.76
C GLN A 390 11.47 80.38 -22.53
N ASP A 391 12.58 79.97 -23.14
CA ASP A 391 13.43 80.84 -23.97
C ASP A 391 12.67 81.36 -25.21
N LEU A 392 11.90 80.50 -25.89
CA LEU A 392 11.04 80.90 -27.02
C LEU A 392 9.90 81.83 -26.59
N VAL A 393 9.32 81.63 -25.40
CA VAL A 393 8.31 82.54 -24.84
C VAL A 393 8.93 83.86 -24.39
N ALA A 394 10.13 83.84 -23.81
CA ALA A 394 10.88 85.05 -23.45
C ALA A 394 11.23 85.85 -24.71
N TRP A 395 11.81 85.21 -25.72
CA TRP A 395 12.13 85.83 -27.01
C TRP A 395 10.87 86.41 -27.67
N ARG A 396 9.77 85.65 -27.74
CA ARG A 396 8.47 86.14 -28.25
C ARG A 396 7.95 87.34 -27.46
N ASN A 397 8.12 87.37 -26.13
CA ASN A 397 7.69 88.50 -25.31
C ASN A 397 8.59 89.72 -25.52
N GLU A 398 9.89 89.54 -25.71
CA GLU A 398 10.82 90.61 -26.11
C GLU A 398 10.54 91.13 -27.53
N ASP A 399 10.13 90.25 -28.45
CA ASP A 399 9.72 90.57 -29.83
C ASP A 399 8.39 91.36 -29.83
N ALA A 400 7.42 90.92 -29.02
CA ALA A 400 6.17 91.65 -28.80
C ALA A 400 6.41 93.02 -28.15
N VAL A 401 7.28 93.12 -27.14
CA VAL A 401 7.64 94.41 -26.50
C VAL A 401 8.40 95.32 -27.49
N ARG A 402 9.24 94.77 -28.37
CA ARG A 402 9.88 95.55 -29.44
C ARG A 402 8.86 96.06 -30.45
N HIS A 403 7.91 95.24 -30.89
CA HIS A 403 6.84 95.68 -31.77
C HIS A 403 5.84 96.64 -31.10
N ASP A 404 5.52 96.47 -29.81
CA ASP A 404 4.69 97.43 -29.06
C ASP A 404 5.42 98.79 -28.92
N GLN A 405 6.75 98.79 -28.77
CA GLN A 405 7.57 100.01 -28.77
C GLN A 405 7.64 100.65 -30.16
N GLU A 406 7.89 99.86 -31.23
CA GLU A 406 7.88 100.34 -32.62
C GLU A 406 6.51 100.92 -33.00
N LEU A 407 5.41 100.31 -32.56
CA LEU A 407 4.06 100.83 -32.74
C LEU A 407 3.81 102.10 -31.92
N ALA A 408 4.33 102.20 -30.69
CA ALA A 408 4.24 103.42 -29.88
C ALA A 408 5.03 104.58 -30.50
N ASP A 409 6.23 104.31 -31.00
CA ASP A 409 7.10 105.29 -31.66
C ASP A 409 6.47 105.75 -32.99
N LEU A 410 5.93 104.82 -33.81
CA LEU A 410 5.18 105.14 -35.03
C LEU A 410 3.86 105.88 -34.77
N VAL A 411 3.16 105.58 -33.66
CA VAL A 411 2.00 106.37 -33.23
C VAL A 411 2.42 107.78 -32.82
N GLY A 412 3.56 107.94 -32.13
CA GLY A 412 4.16 109.24 -31.84
C GLY A 412 4.50 110.03 -33.11
N GLU A 413 5.16 109.41 -34.09
CA GLU A 413 5.42 110.03 -35.40
C GLU A 413 4.13 110.41 -36.14
N LEU A 414 3.08 109.58 -36.06
CA LEU A 414 1.77 109.89 -36.65
C LEU A 414 1.03 111.01 -35.91
N GLU A 415 1.15 111.10 -34.58
CA GLU A 415 0.61 112.21 -33.78
C GLU A 415 1.34 113.52 -34.13
N ASP A 416 2.67 113.54 -34.14
CA ASP A 416 3.49 114.68 -34.58
C ASP A 416 3.17 115.10 -36.02
N LYS A 417 3.06 114.14 -36.95
CA LYS A 417 2.67 114.41 -38.35
C LYS A 417 1.23 114.89 -38.48
N SER A 418 0.32 114.46 -37.59
CA SER A 418 -1.05 115.00 -37.52
C SER A 418 -1.07 116.44 -37.00
N ALA A 419 -0.19 116.79 -36.06
CA ALA A 419 -0.02 118.15 -35.57
C ALA A 419 0.63 119.06 -36.62
N GLU A 420 1.65 118.60 -37.34
CA GLU A 420 2.21 119.29 -38.52
C GLU A 420 1.13 119.50 -39.59
N LEU A 421 0.31 118.50 -39.91
CA LEU A 421 -0.78 118.61 -40.87
C LEU A 421 -1.88 119.57 -40.39
N ALA A 422 -2.20 119.60 -39.10
CA ALA A 422 -3.15 120.56 -38.52
C ALA A 422 -2.60 122.00 -38.62
N GLN A 423 -1.32 122.21 -38.29
CA GLN A 423 -0.67 123.52 -38.43
C GLN A 423 -0.61 123.97 -39.89
N MET A 424 -0.27 123.06 -40.81
CA MET A 424 -0.29 123.32 -42.25
C MET A 424 -1.71 123.61 -42.76
N GLN A 425 -2.75 122.98 -42.20
CA GLN A 425 -4.15 123.31 -42.54
C GLN A 425 -4.56 124.69 -42.02
N GLU A 426 -4.13 125.08 -40.83
CA GLU A 426 -4.31 126.46 -40.31
C GLU A 426 -3.57 127.48 -41.18
N ASP A 427 -2.33 127.19 -41.58
CA ASP A 427 -1.57 128.04 -42.51
C ASP A 427 -2.20 128.09 -43.91
N PHE A 428 -2.75 127.00 -44.42
CA PHE A 428 -3.51 126.99 -45.68
C PHE A 428 -4.82 127.80 -45.57
N LEU A 429 -5.50 127.79 -44.43
CA LEU A 429 -6.66 128.66 -44.17
C LEU A 429 -6.23 130.14 -44.12
N ASN A 430 -5.17 130.46 -43.39
CA ASN A 430 -4.60 131.82 -43.33
C ASN A 430 -4.17 132.32 -44.72
N VAL A 431 -3.56 131.47 -45.55
CA VAL A 431 -3.19 131.80 -46.94
C VAL A 431 -4.43 131.90 -47.84
N SER A 432 -5.44 131.05 -47.65
CA SER A 432 -6.74 131.14 -48.35
C SER A 432 -7.45 132.47 -48.07
N ASP A 433 -7.51 132.89 -46.80
CA ASP A 433 -8.15 134.15 -46.40
C ASP A 433 -7.36 135.36 -46.92
N LEU A 434 -6.02 135.28 -46.92
CA LEU A 434 -5.17 136.26 -47.59
C LEU A 434 -5.38 136.28 -49.11
N LEU A 435 -5.58 135.14 -49.77
CA LEU A 435 -5.89 135.07 -51.20
C LEU A 435 -7.28 135.66 -51.49
N GLN A 436 -8.31 135.32 -50.73
CA GLN A 436 -9.65 135.93 -50.87
C GLN A 436 -9.58 137.46 -50.67
N ALA A 437 -8.81 137.95 -49.69
CA ALA A 437 -8.58 139.39 -49.52
C ALA A 437 -7.81 140.03 -50.69
N ARG A 438 -6.94 139.27 -51.38
CA ARG A 438 -6.26 139.71 -52.62
C ARG A 438 -7.19 139.67 -53.82
N ASP A 439 -8.05 138.67 -53.94
CA ASP A 439 -9.02 138.53 -55.04
C ASP A 439 -10.10 139.60 -54.96
N ILE A 440 -10.59 139.95 -53.76
CA ILE A 440 -11.43 141.14 -53.52
C ILE A 440 -10.68 142.40 -53.99
N LYS A 441 -9.39 142.52 -53.68
CA LYS A 441 -8.57 143.67 -54.11
C LYS A 441 -8.29 143.68 -55.62
N ILE A 442 -8.19 142.51 -56.25
CA ILE A 442 -8.06 142.37 -57.70
C ILE A 442 -9.37 142.73 -58.38
N ALA A 443 -10.53 142.33 -57.84
CA ALA A 443 -11.84 142.76 -58.33
C ALA A 443 -12.01 144.29 -58.24
N GLU A 444 -11.70 144.92 -57.10
CA GLU A 444 -11.70 146.38 -56.98
C GLU A 444 -10.76 147.07 -57.99
N LEU A 445 -9.62 146.45 -58.32
CA LEU A 445 -8.68 146.97 -59.32
C LEU A 445 -9.15 146.69 -60.76
N GLN A 446 -9.88 145.60 -61.01
CA GLN A 446 -10.49 145.26 -62.29
C GLN A 446 -11.66 146.20 -62.59
N ASP A 447 -12.58 146.42 -61.64
CA ASP A 447 -13.61 147.47 -61.70
C ASP A 447 -12.98 148.83 -62.01
N ARG A 448 -11.84 149.14 -61.38
CA ARG A 448 -11.13 150.40 -61.60
C ARG A 448 -10.44 150.48 -62.97
N ILE A 449 -9.94 149.36 -63.50
CA ILE A 449 -9.42 149.28 -64.87
C ILE A 449 -10.57 149.41 -65.87
N GLU A 450 -11.71 148.76 -65.66
CA GLU A 450 -12.85 148.82 -66.57
C GLU A 450 -13.45 150.23 -66.64
N GLN A 451 -13.54 150.94 -65.50
CA GLN A 451 -13.85 152.39 -65.46
C GLN A 451 -12.87 153.22 -66.31
N LEU A 452 -11.58 152.91 -66.28
CA LEU A 452 -10.55 153.60 -67.08
C LEU A 452 -10.60 153.20 -68.56
N GLU A 453 -10.95 151.95 -68.88
CA GLU A 453 -11.16 151.51 -70.26
C GLU A 453 -12.42 152.13 -70.89
N ILE A 454 -13.49 152.32 -70.13
CA ILE A 454 -14.68 153.04 -70.60
C ILE A 454 -14.29 154.49 -70.96
N ALA A 455 -13.63 155.21 -70.05
CA ALA A 455 -13.13 156.56 -70.32
C ALA A 455 -12.13 156.61 -71.50
N ARG A 456 -11.34 155.54 -71.72
CA ARG A 456 -10.47 155.42 -72.89
C ARG A 456 -11.27 155.17 -74.18
N ARG A 457 -12.27 154.29 -74.19
CA ARG A 457 -13.12 154.01 -75.36
C ARG A 457 -13.86 155.26 -75.81
N GLU A 458 -14.28 156.11 -74.88
CA GLU A 458 -14.84 157.44 -75.17
C GLU A 458 -13.81 158.38 -75.84
N ALA A 459 -12.53 158.33 -75.45
CA ALA A 459 -11.46 159.13 -76.05
C ALA A 459 -10.99 158.61 -77.43
N ASP A 460 -10.89 157.29 -77.60
CA ASP A 460 -10.50 156.63 -78.85
C ASP A 460 -11.60 156.85 -79.92
N ALA A 461 -12.88 156.83 -79.55
CA ALA A 461 -14.01 157.13 -80.46
C ALA A 461 -13.94 158.56 -81.06
N VAL A 462 -13.43 159.53 -80.30
CA VAL A 462 -13.22 160.92 -80.79
C VAL A 462 -12.04 161.02 -81.76
N HIS A 463 -11.06 160.10 -81.69
CA HIS A 463 -9.92 160.08 -82.61
C HIS A 463 -10.30 159.49 -83.98
N ASP A 464 -11.11 158.44 -84.02
CA ASP A 464 -11.51 157.81 -85.29
C ASP A 464 -12.40 158.70 -86.18
N GLU A 465 -13.26 159.56 -85.59
CA GLU A 465 -14.06 160.53 -86.37
C GLU A 465 -13.16 161.54 -87.12
N VAL A 466 -12.00 161.89 -86.56
CA VAL A 466 -11.03 162.79 -87.19
C VAL A 466 -10.29 162.08 -88.33
N ILE A 467 -9.85 160.84 -88.13
CA ILE A 467 -9.10 160.06 -89.13
C ILE A 467 -9.98 159.73 -90.34
N ALA A 468 -11.28 159.48 -90.14
CA ALA A 468 -12.24 159.24 -91.21
C ALA A 468 -12.30 160.38 -92.26
N ARG A 469 -12.11 161.64 -91.85
CA ARG A 469 -12.15 162.80 -92.75
C ARG A 469 -10.96 162.91 -93.71
N MET A 470 -9.81 162.29 -93.41
CA MET A 470 -8.58 162.45 -94.20
C MET A 470 -8.35 161.39 -95.29
N LYS A 471 -9.02 160.23 -95.26
CA LYS A 471 -8.83 159.16 -96.26
C LYS A 471 -9.69 159.29 -97.53
N SER A 472 -10.62 160.24 -97.59
CA SER A 472 -11.63 160.35 -98.67
C SER A 472 -11.22 161.21 -99.88
N LYS A 473 -9.91 161.27 -100.24
CA LYS A 473 -9.42 162.23 -101.27
C LYS A 473 -8.27 161.80 -102.19
N ILE A 474 -8.06 160.50 -102.43
CA ILE A 474 -7.08 160.03 -103.45
C ILE A 474 -7.69 158.92 -104.34
N GLN A 475 -8.04 159.26 -105.59
CA GLN A 475 -8.13 158.33 -106.74
C GLN A 475 -8.43 159.10 -108.04
N LEU A 476 -7.57 158.96 -109.08
CA LEU A 476 -7.87 158.82 -110.54
C LEU A 476 -6.71 159.25 -111.50
N GLY A 477 -6.07 158.26 -112.16
CA GLY A 477 -5.38 158.34 -113.48
C GLY A 477 -4.15 159.26 -113.68
N SER A 478 -3.42 159.24 -114.81
CA SER A 478 -3.20 158.16 -115.83
C SER A 478 -2.04 158.51 -116.81
N ASN A 479 -1.53 157.49 -117.51
CA ASN A 479 -0.46 157.46 -118.56
C ASN A 479 -0.85 158.16 -119.93
N PRO A 480 -0.03 158.17 -121.03
CA PRO A 480 1.42 158.49 -121.24
C PRO A 480 1.78 159.22 -122.61
N ASN A 481 3.09 159.36 -122.96
CA ASN A 481 3.74 159.18 -124.31
C ASN A 481 4.09 160.37 -125.29
N LEU A 482 4.98 160.08 -126.29
CA LEU A 482 5.33 160.80 -127.58
C LEU A 482 6.34 162.01 -127.58
N GLN A 483 7.06 162.44 -128.65
CA GLN A 483 7.75 161.79 -129.82
C GLN A 483 8.64 162.80 -130.69
N THR A 484 9.75 162.33 -131.30
CA THR A 484 10.48 162.74 -132.59
C THR A 484 10.81 164.19 -133.08
N GLU A 485 12.11 164.36 -133.46
CA GLU A 485 12.76 164.93 -134.70
C GLU A 485 12.65 166.39 -135.24
N SER A 486 13.79 166.93 -135.73
CA SER A 486 14.00 167.51 -137.10
C SER A 486 15.45 168.05 -137.30
N ALA A 487 15.92 168.24 -138.56
CA ALA A 487 17.31 168.66 -138.90
C ALA A 487 17.39 169.49 -140.20
N SER A 488 18.50 170.25 -140.44
CA SER A 488 18.75 170.97 -141.71
C SER A 488 20.19 171.52 -141.91
N LEU A 489 21.01 170.83 -142.70
CA LEU A 489 21.74 171.38 -143.86
C LEU A 489 22.72 172.57 -143.70
N HIS A 490 23.46 172.64 -142.58
CA HIS A 490 24.85 173.14 -142.63
C HIS A 490 25.85 171.96 -142.61
N ASP A 491 25.39 170.81 -143.11
CA ASP A 491 26.06 169.52 -143.04
C ASP A 491 27.37 169.53 -143.84
N PHE A 492 28.47 169.17 -143.17
CA PHE A 492 29.57 168.29 -143.61
C PHE A 492 30.91 168.61 -142.94
N GLN A 493 31.10 169.80 -142.35
CA GLN A 493 32.37 170.17 -141.70
C GLN A 493 32.38 169.92 -140.19
N LEU A 494 31.31 170.27 -139.46
CA LEU A 494 31.13 169.91 -138.04
C LEU A 494 31.06 168.40 -137.80
N MET A 495 30.59 167.64 -138.79
CA MET A 495 30.47 166.17 -138.79
C MET A 495 31.77 165.45 -138.36
N ASN A 496 32.94 166.04 -138.64
CA ASN A 496 34.24 165.47 -138.30
C ASN A 496 34.64 165.72 -136.83
N GLU A 497 34.12 166.78 -136.19
CA GLU A 497 34.38 167.07 -134.77
C GLU A 497 33.37 166.31 -133.88
N GLU A 498 32.12 166.19 -134.32
CA GLU A 498 31.08 165.42 -133.62
C GLU A 498 31.39 163.91 -133.56
N LEU A 499 32.00 163.34 -134.61
CA LEU A 499 32.44 161.93 -134.61
C LEU A 499 33.44 161.62 -133.47
N VAL A 500 34.37 162.52 -133.18
CA VAL A 500 35.34 162.35 -132.08
C VAL A 500 34.64 162.35 -130.72
N LEU A 501 33.64 163.22 -130.55
CA LEU A 501 32.86 163.30 -129.31
C LEU A 501 32.02 162.03 -129.09
N ILE A 502 31.46 161.44 -130.15
CA ILE A 502 30.68 160.19 -130.10
C ILE A 502 31.59 158.99 -129.75
N GLU A 503 32.81 158.91 -130.26
CA GLU A 503 33.78 157.88 -129.81
C GLU A 503 34.07 157.97 -128.31
N GLU A 504 34.21 159.18 -127.77
CA GLU A 504 34.53 159.40 -126.35
C GLU A 504 33.32 159.10 -125.43
N GLN A 505 32.09 159.35 -125.90
CA GLN A 505 30.87 158.90 -125.23
C GLN A 505 30.73 157.37 -125.22
N ASN A 506 31.03 156.70 -126.34
CA ASN A 506 30.99 155.23 -126.42
C ASN A 506 31.97 154.57 -125.44
N ARG A 507 33.21 155.07 -125.32
CA ARG A 507 34.19 154.59 -124.32
C ARG A 507 33.67 154.69 -122.88
N ASN A 508 32.92 155.75 -122.55
CA ASN A 508 32.32 155.91 -121.23
C ASN A 508 31.19 154.90 -120.97
N LEU A 509 30.34 154.61 -121.95
CA LEU A 509 29.27 153.60 -121.83
C LEU A 509 29.82 152.18 -121.68
N GLU A 510 30.88 151.82 -122.41
CA GLU A 510 31.58 150.54 -122.23
C GLU A 510 32.16 150.39 -120.81
N SER A 511 32.71 151.48 -120.24
CA SER A 511 33.24 151.46 -118.87
C SER A 511 32.14 151.26 -117.82
N GLN A 512 30.96 151.84 -118.00
CA GLN A 512 29.84 151.67 -117.07
C GLN A 512 29.28 150.24 -117.11
N LEU A 513 29.15 149.65 -118.31
CA LEU A 513 28.67 148.27 -118.47
C LEU A 513 29.56 147.25 -117.75
N ARG A 514 30.89 147.40 -117.83
CA ARG A 514 31.85 146.52 -117.14
C ARG A 514 31.66 146.53 -115.62
N ILE A 515 31.54 147.72 -115.02
CA ILE A 515 31.35 147.89 -113.58
C ILE A 515 30.06 147.18 -113.11
N GLU A 516 28.99 147.26 -113.88
CA GLU A 516 27.72 146.62 -113.50
C GLU A 516 27.73 145.10 -113.68
N THR A 517 28.49 144.56 -114.65
CA THR A 517 28.74 143.11 -114.75
C THR A 517 29.55 142.58 -113.57
N ASP A 518 30.60 143.29 -113.12
CA ASP A 518 31.45 142.85 -112.01
C ASP A 518 30.67 142.82 -110.68
N LYS A 519 29.80 143.82 -110.43
CA LYS A 519 28.89 143.83 -109.27
C LYS A 519 27.98 142.59 -109.23
N ARG A 520 27.40 142.18 -110.36
CA ARG A 520 26.53 141.00 -110.45
C ARG A 520 27.28 139.72 -110.12
N ILE A 521 28.48 139.55 -110.67
CA ILE A 521 29.34 138.38 -110.40
C ILE A 521 29.74 138.31 -108.92
N ALA A 522 30.01 139.45 -108.27
CA ALA A 522 30.30 139.51 -106.84
C ALA A 522 29.09 139.11 -105.97
N ALA A 523 27.89 139.58 -106.31
CA ALA A 523 26.66 139.24 -105.60
C ALA A 523 26.29 137.75 -105.73
N GLU A 524 26.44 137.17 -106.92
CA GLU A 524 26.13 135.75 -107.17
C GLU A 524 27.07 134.80 -106.40
N ARG A 525 28.35 135.15 -106.26
CA ARG A 525 29.31 134.42 -105.41
C ARG A 525 28.90 134.46 -103.94
N LEU A 526 28.53 135.63 -103.43
CA LEU A 526 28.08 135.81 -102.04
C LEU A 526 26.79 135.05 -101.70
N SER A 527 25.91 134.76 -102.67
CA SER A 527 24.80 133.83 -102.46
C SER A 527 25.31 132.40 -102.34
N ARG A 528 26.07 131.91 -103.34
CA ARG A 528 26.61 130.54 -103.36
C ARG A 528 27.39 130.17 -102.09
N ASP A 529 28.17 131.10 -101.55
CA ASP A 529 28.93 130.87 -100.31
C ASP A 529 28.03 130.77 -99.07
N ARG A 530 26.88 131.47 -99.03
CA ARG A 530 25.88 131.28 -97.96
C ARG A 530 25.19 129.95 -98.09
N ASP A 531 24.72 129.63 -99.29
CA ASP A 531 24.00 128.39 -99.59
C ASP A 531 24.87 127.16 -99.31
N SER A 532 26.16 127.19 -99.71
CA SER A 532 27.14 126.14 -99.42
C SER A 532 27.47 126.00 -97.93
N ASN A 533 27.41 127.06 -97.14
CA ASN A 533 27.68 126.97 -95.70
C ASN A 533 26.45 126.49 -94.92
N GLY A 534 25.23 126.88 -95.32
CA GLY A 534 23.99 126.34 -94.77
C GLY A 534 23.88 124.81 -94.96
N TYR A 535 24.18 124.32 -96.17
CA TYR A 535 24.19 122.87 -96.44
C TYR A 535 25.21 122.10 -95.57
N ARG A 536 26.42 122.64 -95.40
CA ARG A 536 27.47 122.05 -94.54
C ARG A 536 27.09 122.04 -93.06
N GLN A 537 26.28 122.98 -92.60
CA GLN A 537 25.78 122.98 -91.23
C GLN A 537 24.71 121.90 -91.06
N TRP A 538 23.70 121.87 -91.95
CA TRP A 538 22.65 120.85 -91.92
C TRP A 538 23.20 119.41 -92.00
N GLU A 539 24.22 119.16 -92.84
CA GLU A 539 24.80 117.81 -92.93
C GLU A 539 25.60 117.43 -91.68
N LYS A 540 26.23 118.39 -90.97
CA LYS A 540 26.84 118.12 -89.65
C LYS A 540 25.80 117.80 -88.59
N GLU A 541 24.70 118.54 -88.58
CA GLU A 541 23.58 118.31 -87.67
C GLU A 541 22.93 116.94 -87.94
N ARG A 542 22.71 116.56 -89.21
CA ARG A 542 22.25 115.23 -89.59
C ARG A 542 23.22 114.13 -89.14
N GLN A 543 24.52 114.28 -89.43
CA GLN A 543 25.55 113.32 -89.01
C GLN A 543 25.71 113.25 -87.48
N GLN A 544 25.31 114.27 -86.73
CA GLN A 544 25.28 114.24 -85.27
C GLN A 544 24.07 113.46 -84.77
N MET A 545 22.86 113.76 -85.26
CA MET A 545 21.66 112.96 -84.96
C MET A 545 21.84 111.48 -85.35
N GLU A 546 22.44 111.19 -86.51
CA GLU A 546 22.75 109.83 -86.97
C GLU A 546 23.69 109.09 -85.99
N ARG A 547 24.67 109.78 -85.39
CA ARG A 547 25.55 109.21 -84.36
C ARG A 547 24.83 109.03 -83.03
N GLU A 548 24.10 110.03 -82.55
CA GLU A 548 23.33 109.96 -81.31
C GLU A 548 22.26 108.84 -81.36
N TYR A 549 21.64 108.62 -82.53
CA TYR A 549 20.75 107.47 -82.75
C TYR A 549 21.49 106.14 -82.86
N SER A 550 22.68 106.07 -83.49
CA SER A 550 23.47 104.83 -83.52
C SER A 550 23.94 104.44 -82.12
N GLU A 551 24.57 105.37 -81.40
CA GLU A 551 25.00 105.20 -80.02
C GLU A 551 23.81 104.74 -79.16
N ARG A 552 22.63 105.34 -79.31
CA ARG A 552 21.42 104.92 -78.58
C ARG A 552 20.86 103.55 -79.01
N ILE A 553 21.06 103.13 -80.26
CA ILE A 553 20.69 101.78 -80.72
C ILE A 553 21.64 100.73 -80.12
N ASP A 554 22.94 101.00 -80.13
CA ASP A 554 23.96 100.12 -79.55
C ASP A 554 23.76 99.99 -78.03
N ASP A 555 23.51 101.12 -77.35
CA ASP A 555 23.15 101.24 -75.94
C ASP A 555 21.86 100.47 -75.55
N LEU A 556 20.97 100.21 -76.52
CA LEU A 556 19.77 99.37 -76.34
C LEU A 556 20.01 97.91 -76.71
N GLN A 557 20.89 97.61 -77.67
CA GLN A 557 21.30 96.24 -78.00
C GLN A 557 22.11 95.60 -76.87
N GLU A 558 23.02 96.35 -76.23
CA GLU A 558 23.77 95.87 -75.06
C GLU A 558 22.83 95.55 -73.88
N LYS A 559 21.82 96.41 -73.64
CA LYS A 559 20.80 96.17 -72.60
C LYS A 559 19.88 95.00 -72.93
N LEU A 560 19.57 94.77 -74.23
CA LEU A 560 18.83 93.60 -74.68
C LEU A 560 19.64 92.31 -74.51
N ALA A 561 20.95 92.34 -74.82
CA ALA A 561 21.84 91.21 -74.62
C ALA A 561 21.97 90.85 -73.14
N ALA A 562 22.30 91.81 -72.28
CA ALA A 562 22.40 91.59 -70.83
C ALA A 562 21.09 91.07 -70.20
N ALA A 563 19.93 91.56 -70.66
CA ALA A 563 18.63 91.02 -70.24
C ALA A 563 18.37 89.60 -70.76
N SER A 564 18.86 89.25 -71.96
CA SER A 564 18.74 87.90 -72.53
C SER A 564 19.63 86.91 -71.80
N ASP A 565 20.85 87.31 -71.43
CA ASP A 565 21.79 86.51 -70.65
C ASP A 565 21.22 86.24 -69.24
N GLN A 566 20.70 87.27 -68.56
CA GLN A 566 20.00 87.13 -67.28
C GLN A 566 18.77 86.20 -67.36
N ILE A 567 18.00 86.24 -68.45
CA ILE A 567 16.90 85.30 -68.68
C ILE A 567 17.43 83.88 -68.86
N SER A 568 18.57 83.69 -69.52
CA SER A 568 19.20 82.37 -69.67
C SER A 568 19.76 81.84 -68.34
N GLU A 569 20.36 82.70 -67.50
CA GLU A 569 20.83 82.35 -66.16
C GLU A 569 19.65 81.91 -65.28
N LEU A 570 18.60 82.72 -65.19
CA LEU A 570 17.38 82.41 -64.44
C LEU A 570 16.67 81.14 -64.95
N ASN A 571 16.70 80.88 -66.26
CA ASN A 571 16.15 79.66 -66.85
C ASN A 571 16.98 78.42 -66.49
N ASN A 572 18.32 78.52 -66.41
CA ASN A 572 19.17 77.43 -65.93
C ASN A 572 18.94 77.18 -64.43
N GLU A 573 18.92 78.24 -63.63
CA GLU A 573 18.57 78.21 -62.20
C GLU A 573 17.16 77.64 -61.93
N LEU A 574 16.22 77.78 -62.87
CA LEU A 574 14.89 77.18 -62.78
C LEU A 574 14.94 75.68 -63.11
N ASN A 575 15.65 75.26 -64.16
CA ASN A 575 15.81 73.85 -64.51
C ASN A 575 16.52 73.06 -63.38
N GLU A 576 17.55 73.63 -62.76
CA GLU A 576 18.23 73.02 -61.62
C GLU A 576 17.29 72.85 -60.42
N ARG A 577 16.41 73.83 -60.16
CA ARG A 577 15.37 73.70 -59.12
C ARG A 577 14.30 72.68 -59.48
N ASP A 578 13.86 72.59 -60.74
CA ASP A 578 12.90 71.59 -61.20
C ASP A 578 13.47 70.16 -61.06
N ASP A 579 14.74 69.94 -61.42
CA ASP A 579 15.38 68.64 -61.25
C ASP A 579 15.65 68.31 -59.76
N HIS A 580 15.93 69.29 -58.91
CA HIS A 580 15.94 69.10 -57.45
C HIS A 580 14.55 68.76 -56.90
N VAL A 581 13.48 69.42 -57.35
CA VAL A 581 12.10 69.10 -56.95
C VAL A 581 11.76 67.67 -57.34
N ARG A 582 12.00 67.27 -58.60
CA ARG A 582 11.81 65.88 -59.07
C ARG A 582 12.58 64.87 -58.23
N TYR A 583 13.83 65.16 -57.88
CA TYR A 583 14.63 64.29 -57.02
C TYR A 583 13.98 64.11 -55.64
N TYR A 584 13.48 65.19 -55.02
CA TYR A 584 12.79 65.08 -53.74
C TYR A 584 11.40 64.43 -53.86
N GLU A 585 10.68 64.61 -54.97
CA GLU A 585 9.44 63.89 -55.27
C GLU A 585 9.70 62.38 -55.41
N ASP A 586 10.74 61.96 -56.14
CA ASP A 586 11.10 60.54 -56.28
C ASP A 586 11.54 59.92 -54.95
N GLN A 587 12.31 60.64 -54.14
CA GLN A 587 12.69 60.18 -52.79
C GLN A 587 11.47 60.08 -51.85
N LEU A 588 10.54 61.04 -51.91
CA LEU A 588 9.29 61.01 -51.14
C LEU A 588 8.38 59.86 -51.60
N ASN A 589 8.29 59.62 -52.91
CA ASN A 589 7.57 58.48 -53.48
C ASN A 589 8.19 57.13 -53.09
N LEU A 590 9.51 57.04 -53.01
CA LEU A 590 10.22 55.84 -52.53
C LEU A 590 9.97 55.62 -51.03
N ALA A 591 10.10 56.66 -50.21
CA ALA A 591 9.80 56.59 -48.78
C ALA A 591 8.33 56.24 -48.51
N SER A 592 7.39 56.77 -49.28
CA SER A 592 5.96 56.44 -49.17
C SER A 592 5.67 54.98 -49.54
N LYS A 593 6.36 54.41 -50.55
CA LYS A 593 6.29 52.98 -50.85
C LYS A 593 6.86 52.13 -49.71
N GLN A 594 8.02 52.51 -49.17
CA GLN A 594 8.65 51.81 -48.05
C GLN A 594 7.79 51.85 -46.77
N SER A 595 7.10 52.96 -46.50
CA SER A 595 6.12 53.06 -45.41
C SER A 595 4.99 52.05 -45.62
N LYS A 596 4.39 52.01 -46.82
CA LYS A 596 3.32 51.07 -47.16
C LYS A 596 3.75 49.60 -47.12
N GLU A 597 4.92 49.26 -47.64
CA GLU A 597 5.48 47.90 -47.53
C GLU A 597 5.73 47.49 -46.08
N VAL A 598 5.92 48.43 -45.15
CA VAL A 598 6.07 48.18 -43.72
C VAL A 598 4.69 48.11 -43.03
N GLU A 599 3.76 48.98 -43.38
CA GLU A 599 2.35 48.96 -42.95
C GLU A 599 1.68 47.62 -43.34
N GLU A 600 1.75 47.21 -44.60
CA GLU A 600 1.24 45.93 -45.10
C GLU A 600 1.85 44.72 -44.38
N ARG A 601 3.15 44.78 -44.01
CA ARG A 601 3.82 43.73 -43.22
C ARG A 601 3.39 43.71 -41.75
N TYR A 602 3.06 44.86 -41.17
CA TYR A 602 2.49 44.92 -39.83
C TYR A 602 1.04 44.41 -39.84
N GLU A 603 0.20 44.79 -40.81
CA GLU A 603 -1.15 44.23 -40.97
C GLU A 603 -1.11 42.71 -41.18
N GLU A 604 -0.20 42.19 -42.02
CA GLU A 604 0.04 40.74 -42.16
C GLU A 604 0.48 40.07 -40.86
N MET A 605 1.26 40.75 -40.01
CA MET A 605 1.76 40.22 -38.74
C MET A 605 0.66 40.22 -37.67
N GLU A 606 -0.13 41.29 -37.59
CA GLU A 606 -1.29 41.38 -36.70
C GLU A 606 -2.36 40.36 -37.08
N LEU A 607 -2.64 40.15 -38.37
CA LEU A 607 -3.58 39.12 -38.82
C LEU A 607 -3.12 37.70 -38.46
N LYS A 608 -1.82 37.40 -38.59
CA LYS A 608 -1.26 36.10 -38.16
C LYS A 608 -1.34 35.94 -36.64
N LEU A 609 -0.86 36.95 -35.89
CA LEU A 609 -0.89 36.91 -34.42
C LEU A 609 -2.33 36.81 -33.88
N ASN A 610 -3.30 37.49 -34.49
CA ASN A 610 -4.70 37.34 -34.11
C ASN A 610 -5.24 35.95 -34.45
N SER A 611 -4.88 35.36 -35.60
CA SER A 611 -5.24 33.97 -35.94
C SER A 611 -4.63 32.96 -34.97
N ASP A 612 -3.39 33.16 -34.54
CA ASP A 612 -2.69 32.29 -33.59
C ASP A 612 -3.26 32.44 -32.17
N LEU A 613 -3.67 33.66 -31.78
CA LEU A 613 -4.42 33.93 -30.54
C LEU A 613 -5.83 33.33 -30.58
N GLU A 614 -6.54 33.38 -31.71
CA GLU A 614 -7.85 32.74 -31.87
C GLU A 614 -7.75 31.21 -31.81
N ALA A 615 -6.71 30.61 -32.41
CA ALA A 615 -6.44 29.18 -32.32
C ALA A 615 -6.11 28.74 -30.87
N THR A 616 -5.11 29.37 -30.25
CA THR A 616 -4.70 29.02 -28.87
C THR A 616 -5.78 29.31 -27.83
N THR A 617 -6.64 30.32 -28.03
CA THR A 617 -7.79 30.53 -27.13
C THR A 617 -8.92 29.52 -27.33
N ALA A 618 -9.08 28.95 -28.53
CA ALA A 618 -9.98 27.81 -28.75
C ALA A 618 -9.45 26.53 -28.10
N GLU A 619 -8.17 26.21 -28.29
CA GLU A 619 -7.50 25.07 -27.63
C GLU A 619 -7.60 25.17 -26.11
N LEU A 620 -7.38 26.37 -25.55
CA LEU A 620 -7.57 26.64 -24.12
C LEU A 620 -9.04 26.57 -23.66
N MET A 621 -10.03 26.68 -24.54
CA MET A 621 -11.44 26.40 -24.20
C MET A 621 -11.70 24.89 -24.16
N ASP A 622 -11.22 24.14 -25.14
CA ASP A 622 -11.41 22.69 -25.20
C ASP A 622 -10.71 21.98 -24.02
N ILE A 623 -9.46 22.33 -23.71
CA ILE A 623 -8.73 21.82 -22.52
C ILE A 623 -9.49 22.13 -21.22
N ARG A 624 -10.11 23.31 -21.10
CA ARG A 624 -10.95 23.65 -19.93
C ARG A 624 -12.22 22.80 -19.88
N GLN A 625 -12.83 22.50 -21.02
CA GLN A 625 -14.01 21.63 -21.10
C GLN A 625 -13.67 20.18 -20.76
N GLU A 626 -12.50 19.68 -21.18
CA GLU A 626 -12.00 18.36 -20.77
C GLU A 626 -11.68 18.31 -19.27
N PHE A 627 -11.01 19.33 -18.73
CA PHE A 627 -10.70 19.39 -17.30
C PHE A 627 -11.98 19.35 -16.43
N GLU A 628 -13.02 20.10 -16.78
CA GLU A 628 -14.27 20.11 -16.01
C GLU A 628 -15.07 18.80 -16.20
N GLN A 629 -14.95 18.11 -17.34
CA GLN A 629 -15.46 16.73 -17.52
C GLN A 629 -14.71 15.72 -16.64
N ILE A 630 -13.37 15.76 -16.61
CA ILE A 630 -12.54 14.92 -15.74
C ILE A 630 -12.88 15.17 -14.26
N ARG A 631 -13.10 16.43 -13.90
CA ARG A 631 -13.53 16.85 -12.56
C ARG A 631 -14.91 16.30 -12.20
N ALA A 632 -15.89 16.38 -13.10
CA ALA A 632 -17.23 15.80 -12.91
C ALA A 632 -17.16 14.26 -12.73
N ALA A 633 -16.42 13.57 -13.60
CA ALA A 633 -16.20 12.12 -13.48
C ALA A 633 -15.47 11.73 -12.18
N ARG A 634 -14.55 12.58 -11.69
CA ARG A 634 -13.89 12.39 -10.38
C ARG A 634 -14.88 12.54 -9.22
N VAL A 635 -15.82 13.49 -9.29
CA VAL A 635 -16.88 13.66 -8.29
C VAL A 635 -17.81 12.43 -8.28
N GLU A 636 -18.35 12.02 -9.43
CA GLU A 636 -19.20 10.82 -9.54
C GLU A 636 -18.50 9.56 -9.00
N LYS A 637 -17.23 9.36 -9.37
CA LYS A 637 -16.40 8.25 -8.85
C LYS A 637 -16.20 8.34 -7.33
N SER A 638 -16.13 9.55 -6.76
CA SER A 638 -16.02 9.74 -5.30
C SER A 638 -17.33 9.43 -4.56
N GLU A 639 -18.48 9.79 -5.12
CA GLU A 639 -19.80 9.45 -4.58
C GLU A 639 -20.06 7.94 -4.65
N LEU A 640 -19.70 7.30 -5.76
CA LEU A 640 -19.82 5.86 -5.95
C LEU A 640 -18.89 5.07 -4.99
N LEU A 641 -17.69 5.59 -4.71
CA LEU A 641 -16.82 5.06 -3.65
C LEU A 641 -17.43 5.24 -2.25
N HIS A 642 -18.04 6.39 -1.96
CA HIS A 642 -18.72 6.64 -0.68
C HIS A 642 -19.90 5.68 -0.47
N SER A 643 -20.74 5.52 -1.50
CA SER A 643 -21.86 4.57 -1.54
C SER A 643 -21.38 3.12 -1.31
N ARG A 644 -20.30 2.71 -2.00
CA ARG A 644 -19.68 1.39 -1.82
C ARG A 644 -19.11 1.21 -0.41
N SER A 645 -18.50 2.25 0.18
CA SER A 645 -18.02 2.21 1.57
C SER A 645 -19.17 2.00 2.55
N HIS A 646 -20.27 2.75 2.41
CA HIS A 646 -21.45 2.60 3.26
C HIS A 646 -22.09 1.21 3.16
N GLU A 647 -22.09 0.57 1.99
CA GLU A 647 -22.57 -0.81 1.86
C GLU A 647 -21.57 -1.84 2.45
N VAL A 648 -20.25 -1.61 2.33
CA VAL A 648 -19.23 -2.38 3.05
C VAL A 648 -19.43 -2.26 4.57
N ASP A 649 -19.71 -1.07 5.10
CA ASP A 649 -19.99 -0.85 6.52
C ASP A 649 -21.27 -1.54 6.98
N ARG A 650 -22.34 -1.52 6.18
CA ARG A 650 -23.58 -2.28 6.44
C ARG A 650 -23.32 -3.79 6.46
N LEU A 651 -22.56 -4.30 5.51
CA LEU A 651 -22.17 -5.72 5.46
C LEU A 651 -21.25 -6.11 6.62
N ASN A 652 -20.34 -5.23 7.04
CA ASN A 652 -19.50 -5.40 8.24
C ASN A 652 -20.34 -5.43 9.52
N ILE A 653 -21.31 -4.53 9.69
CA ILE A 653 -22.25 -4.53 10.82
C ILE A 653 -23.11 -5.81 10.83
N LYS A 654 -23.59 -6.25 9.66
CA LYS A 654 -24.34 -7.50 9.50
C LYS A 654 -23.49 -8.72 9.85
N THR A 655 -22.24 -8.76 9.40
CA THR A 655 -21.27 -9.83 9.70
C THR A 655 -20.95 -9.87 11.20
N ARG A 656 -20.70 -8.72 11.84
CA ARG A 656 -20.52 -8.64 13.30
C ARG A 656 -21.74 -9.19 14.07
N LYS A 657 -22.96 -8.84 13.65
CA LYS A 657 -24.20 -9.39 14.25
C LYS A 657 -24.34 -10.91 14.05
N LEU A 658 -24.00 -11.42 12.87
CA LEU A 658 -24.01 -12.86 12.60
C LEU A 658 -22.95 -13.58 13.45
N ASN A 659 -21.72 -13.07 13.54
CA ASN A 659 -20.66 -13.68 14.35
C ASN A 659 -21.04 -13.74 15.85
N VAL A 660 -21.68 -12.70 16.40
CA VAL A 660 -22.20 -12.73 17.78
C VAL A 660 -23.31 -13.78 17.94
N SER A 661 -24.17 -13.95 16.92
CA SER A 661 -25.19 -15.00 16.93
C SER A 661 -24.62 -16.41 16.78
N VAL A 662 -23.48 -16.58 16.08
CA VAL A 662 -22.78 -17.86 15.98
C VAL A 662 -22.11 -18.20 17.31
N ALA A 663 -21.37 -17.26 17.91
CA ALA A 663 -20.75 -17.46 19.22
C ALA A 663 -21.77 -17.85 20.31
N ALA A 664 -22.95 -17.21 20.33
CA ALA A 664 -24.02 -17.57 21.26
C ALA A 664 -24.58 -19.00 21.04
N LEU A 665 -24.60 -19.51 19.80
CA LEU A 665 -24.98 -20.88 19.47
C LEU A 665 -23.85 -21.89 19.76
N GLU A 666 -22.59 -21.46 19.67
CA GLU A 666 -21.42 -22.25 20.09
C GLU A 666 -21.38 -22.39 21.63
N ASP A 667 -21.64 -21.32 22.38
CA ASP A 667 -21.82 -21.34 23.84
C ASP A 667 -22.99 -22.28 24.26
N GLU A 668 -24.13 -22.23 23.55
CA GLU A 668 -25.27 -23.11 23.80
C GLU A 668 -24.94 -24.57 23.46
N LYS A 669 -24.20 -24.82 22.37
CA LYS A 669 -23.69 -26.15 22.01
C LYS A 669 -22.75 -26.72 23.06
N GLU A 670 -21.81 -25.93 23.59
CA GLU A 670 -20.89 -26.41 24.65
C GLU A 670 -21.64 -26.72 25.95
N GLN A 671 -22.67 -25.92 26.30
CA GLN A 671 -23.57 -26.22 27.42
C GLN A 671 -24.37 -27.52 27.22
N LEU A 672 -24.84 -27.79 26.00
CA LEU A 672 -25.52 -29.05 25.67
C LEU A 672 -24.55 -30.25 25.66
N GLU A 673 -23.34 -30.10 25.13
CA GLU A 673 -22.32 -31.16 25.15
C GLU A 673 -21.85 -31.50 26.58
N THR A 674 -21.66 -30.50 27.44
CA THR A 674 -21.32 -30.72 28.85
C THR A 674 -22.47 -31.37 29.61
N ALA A 675 -23.71 -30.91 29.42
CA ALA A 675 -24.89 -31.58 29.99
C ALA A 675 -25.07 -33.03 29.50
N LEU A 676 -24.67 -33.34 28.26
CA LEU A 676 -24.66 -34.72 27.73
C LEU A 676 -23.54 -35.56 28.34
N ARG A 677 -22.35 -35.01 28.59
CA ARG A 677 -21.25 -35.68 29.31
C ARG A 677 -21.64 -36.01 30.76
N ASP A 678 -22.30 -35.08 31.45
CA ASP A 678 -22.80 -35.29 32.82
C ASP A 678 -23.92 -36.35 32.88
N ARG A 679 -24.82 -36.36 31.88
CA ARG A 679 -25.82 -37.43 31.72
C ARG A 679 -25.16 -38.78 31.41
N ALA A 680 -24.12 -38.82 30.58
CA ALA A 680 -23.39 -40.05 30.27
C ALA A 680 -22.65 -40.61 31.51
N THR A 681 -22.00 -39.76 32.32
CA THR A 681 -21.32 -40.21 33.55
C THR A 681 -22.31 -40.66 34.62
N THR A 682 -23.45 -39.99 34.79
CA THR A 682 -24.50 -40.45 35.71
C THR A 682 -25.14 -41.77 35.25
N ILE A 683 -25.37 -41.98 33.95
CA ILE A 683 -25.79 -43.27 33.40
C ILE A 683 -24.72 -44.36 33.65
N ALA A 684 -23.44 -44.06 33.49
CA ALA A 684 -22.36 -45.00 33.78
C ALA A 684 -22.29 -45.39 35.27
N MET A 685 -22.46 -44.44 36.19
CA MET A 685 -22.55 -44.70 37.62
C MET A 685 -23.78 -45.55 37.98
N LEU A 686 -24.95 -45.27 37.38
CA LEU A 686 -26.16 -46.06 37.58
C LEU A 686 -26.01 -47.49 37.03
N LYS A 687 -25.40 -47.68 35.85
CA LYS A 687 -25.07 -49.01 35.32
C LYS A 687 -24.09 -49.76 36.23
N SER A 688 -23.03 -49.12 36.71
CA SER A 688 -22.10 -49.73 37.66
C SER A 688 -22.82 -50.16 38.95
N ARG A 689 -23.73 -49.34 39.48
CA ARG A 689 -24.51 -49.67 40.68
C ARG A 689 -25.52 -50.79 40.42
N LEU A 690 -26.10 -50.86 39.23
CA LEU A 690 -26.96 -51.98 38.83
C LEU A 690 -26.16 -53.29 38.82
N THR A 691 -25.00 -53.33 38.15
CA THR A 691 -24.14 -54.54 38.13
C THR A 691 -23.64 -54.95 39.52
N GLU A 692 -23.42 -54.00 40.42
CA GLU A 692 -23.07 -54.29 41.82
C GLU A 692 -24.24 -54.94 42.58
N LEU A 693 -25.48 -54.46 42.35
CA LEU A 693 -26.69 -55.01 42.95
C LEU A 693 -27.05 -56.38 42.35
N GLU A 694 -26.88 -56.59 41.05
CA GLU A 694 -27.04 -57.88 40.37
C GLU A 694 -26.04 -58.91 40.90
N LEU A 695 -24.77 -58.51 41.08
CA LEU A 695 -23.75 -59.36 41.70
C LEU A 695 -24.08 -59.69 43.16
N GLN A 696 -24.53 -58.71 43.96
CA GLN A 696 -24.98 -58.93 45.35
C GLN A 696 -26.21 -59.82 45.43
N PHE A 697 -27.15 -59.73 44.48
CA PHE A 697 -28.31 -60.61 44.40
C PHE A 697 -27.89 -62.03 44.02
N SER A 698 -27.06 -62.20 42.98
CA SER A 698 -26.50 -63.48 42.58
C SER A 698 -25.66 -64.15 43.69
N GLN A 699 -24.98 -63.36 44.51
CA GLN A 699 -24.25 -63.86 45.68
C GLN A 699 -25.20 -64.29 46.79
N LYS A 700 -26.18 -63.46 47.18
CA LYS A 700 -27.21 -63.84 48.16
C LYS A 700 -27.98 -65.09 47.78
N GLN A 701 -28.37 -65.22 46.51
CA GLN A 701 -29.06 -66.42 46.02
C GLN A 701 -28.20 -67.67 46.22
N ARG A 702 -26.89 -67.60 45.94
CA ARG A 702 -25.95 -68.70 46.22
C ARG A 702 -25.78 -68.98 47.71
N ASP A 703 -25.70 -67.95 48.55
CA ASP A 703 -25.60 -68.10 50.00
C ASP A 703 -26.89 -68.74 50.59
N ASP A 704 -28.06 -68.34 50.09
CA ASP A 704 -29.37 -68.90 50.44
C ASP A 704 -29.48 -70.38 49.99
N ASP A 705 -29.10 -70.70 48.74
CA ASP A 705 -29.07 -72.08 48.21
C ASP A 705 -28.15 -72.98 49.05
N ILE A 706 -26.93 -72.54 49.36
CA ILE A 706 -25.97 -73.24 50.23
C ILE A 706 -26.56 -73.47 51.63
N SER A 707 -27.22 -72.47 52.21
CA SER A 707 -27.90 -72.62 53.52
C SER A 707 -29.04 -73.64 53.47
N GLY A 708 -29.74 -73.70 52.33
CA GLY A 708 -30.79 -74.68 52.05
C GLY A 708 -30.27 -76.10 51.88
N GLU A 709 -29.09 -76.29 51.29
CA GLU A 709 -28.42 -77.59 51.21
C GLU A 709 -27.90 -78.07 52.57
N SER A 710 -27.25 -77.20 53.35
CA SER A 710 -26.84 -77.51 54.73
C SER A 710 -28.03 -77.95 55.58
N SER A 711 -29.14 -77.19 55.51
CA SER A 711 -30.38 -77.50 56.25
C SER A 711 -31.00 -78.85 55.84
N LYS A 712 -30.86 -79.27 54.57
CA LYS A 712 -31.28 -80.60 54.12
C LYS A 712 -30.35 -81.69 54.67
N SER A 713 -29.04 -81.46 54.67
CA SER A 713 -28.03 -82.39 55.22
C SER A 713 -28.27 -82.67 56.70
N ASP A 714 -28.45 -81.62 57.51
CA ASP A 714 -28.70 -81.74 58.96
C ASP A 714 -29.97 -82.56 59.26
N LEU A 715 -31.02 -82.40 58.44
CA LEU A 715 -32.25 -83.18 58.56
C LEU A 715 -32.06 -84.66 58.18
N VAL A 716 -31.22 -84.96 57.18
CA VAL A 716 -30.85 -86.34 56.81
C VAL A 716 -30.03 -87.00 57.93
N GLU A 717 -29.01 -86.32 58.46
CA GLU A 717 -28.20 -86.85 59.57
C GLU A 717 -29.06 -87.10 60.81
N ARG A 718 -29.90 -86.13 61.21
CA ARG A 718 -30.80 -86.28 62.36
C ARG A 718 -31.76 -87.47 62.18
N ASN A 719 -32.29 -87.68 60.98
CA ASN A 719 -33.18 -88.82 60.69
C ASN A 719 -32.42 -90.16 60.71
N SER A 720 -31.16 -90.18 60.28
CA SER A 720 -30.28 -91.35 60.38
C SER A 720 -29.99 -91.71 61.85
N LEU A 721 -29.54 -90.74 62.64
CA LEU A 721 -29.26 -90.91 64.08
C LEU A 721 -30.48 -91.42 64.85
N LEU A 722 -31.67 -90.87 64.58
CA LEU A 722 -32.92 -91.34 65.20
C LEU A 722 -33.23 -92.81 64.88
N LEU A 723 -33.04 -93.24 63.63
CA LEU A 723 -33.26 -94.63 63.23
C LEU A 723 -32.24 -95.58 63.90
N THR A 724 -30.97 -95.18 63.98
CA THR A 724 -29.90 -95.91 64.69
C THR A 724 -30.20 -96.07 66.18
N VAL A 725 -30.72 -95.03 66.84
CA VAL A 725 -31.16 -95.09 68.25
C VAL A 725 -32.34 -96.06 68.44
N LEU A 726 -33.29 -96.10 67.50
CA LEU A 726 -34.38 -97.09 67.52
C LEU A 726 -33.84 -98.53 67.44
N GLN A 727 -32.93 -98.79 66.49
CA GLN A 727 -32.30 -100.11 66.31
C GLN A 727 -31.53 -100.58 67.55
N HIS A 728 -30.74 -99.69 68.18
CA HIS A 728 -30.06 -100.01 69.43
C HIS A 728 -31.03 -100.31 70.58
N LEU A 729 -32.15 -99.59 70.68
CA LEU A 729 -33.17 -99.85 71.69
C LEU A 729 -33.87 -101.21 71.46
N GLU A 730 -34.14 -101.61 70.23
CA GLU A 730 -34.72 -102.94 69.95
C GLU A 730 -33.73 -104.08 70.24
N SER A 731 -32.43 -103.87 69.99
CA SER A 731 -31.36 -104.79 70.39
C SER A 731 -31.26 -104.97 71.91
N ILE A 732 -31.20 -103.87 72.68
CA ILE A 732 -31.09 -103.91 74.15
C ILE A 732 -32.34 -104.54 74.81
N LEU A 733 -33.51 -104.37 74.20
CA LEU A 733 -34.79 -104.86 74.75
C LEU A 733 -35.11 -106.32 74.41
N GLY A 734 -34.24 -107.02 73.68
CA GLY A 734 -34.52 -108.38 73.23
C GLY A 734 -35.70 -108.43 72.27
N GLY A 735 -35.70 -107.56 71.24
CA GLY A 735 -36.66 -107.62 70.15
C GLY A 735 -36.66 -109.00 69.49
N ASP A 736 -37.86 -109.54 69.24
CA ASP A 736 -38.04 -110.85 68.62
C ASP A 736 -37.36 -110.89 67.24
N SER A 737 -36.54 -111.91 66.98
CA SER A 737 -35.57 -111.96 65.87
C SER A 737 -36.21 -112.28 64.51
N ARG A 738 -37.44 -111.80 64.30
CA ARG A 738 -38.38 -112.20 63.24
C ARG A 738 -39.23 -111.03 62.70
N LEU A 739 -38.73 -109.81 62.80
CA LEU A 739 -39.29 -108.66 62.08
C LEU A 739 -38.29 -108.17 61.04
N ASP A 740 -38.72 -108.13 59.79
CA ASP A 740 -37.89 -107.72 58.65
C ASP A 740 -37.54 -106.23 58.70
N ASN A 741 -36.35 -105.88 58.21
CA ASN A 741 -35.82 -104.51 58.20
C ASN A 741 -36.72 -103.48 57.46
N ASN A 742 -37.70 -103.95 56.68
CA ASN A 742 -38.66 -103.11 55.96
C ASN A 742 -39.87 -102.64 56.78
N VAL A 743 -40.06 -103.13 58.02
CA VAL A 743 -41.24 -102.81 58.86
C VAL A 743 -40.94 -101.79 59.98
N LEU A 744 -39.66 -101.48 60.25
CA LEU A 744 -39.30 -100.43 61.20
C LEU A 744 -39.80 -99.05 60.70
N PRO A 745 -40.48 -98.24 61.53
CA PRO A 745 -40.93 -96.92 61.11
C PRO A 745 -39.76 -96.02 60.71
N LYS A 746 -39.78 -95.47 59.49
CA LYS A 746 -38.77 -94.50 59.06
C LYS A 746 -39.16 -93.09 59.55
N PRO A 747 -38.27 -92.32 60.21
CA PRO A 747 -38.57 -90.96 60.67
C PRO A 747 -39.09 -90.02 59.57
N SER A 748 -38.62 -90.22 58.34
CA SER A 748 -39.02 -89.47 57.14
C SER A 748 -40.38 -89.86 56.54
N ALA A 749 -40.98 -91.00 56.94
CA ALA A 749 -42.25 -91.49 56.37
C ALA A 749 -43.45 -91.20 57.29
N ASN A 750 -43.31 -91.41 58.60
CA ASN A 750 -44.32 -91.02 59.59
C ASN A 750 -43.67 -90.82 60.97
N PHE A 751 -43.23 -89.59 61.24
CA PHE A 751 -42.55 -89.24 62.49
C PHE A 751 -43.41 -89.51 63.75
N THR A 752 -44.73 -89.30 63.66
CA THR A 752 -45.67 -89.53 64.78
C THR A 752 -45.71 -90.99 65.20
N TYR A 753 -45.74 -91.91 64.23
CA TYR A 753 -45.71 -93.35 64.48
C TYR A 753 -44.33 -93.83 64.96
N PHE A 754 -43.26 -93.35 64.34
CA PHE A 754 -41.88 -93.60 64.77
C PHE A 754 -41.63 -93.17 66.23
N SER A 755 -41.97 -91.93 66.57
CA SER A 755 -41.82 -91.37 67.92
C SER A 755 -42.62 -92.16 68.96
N SER A 756 -43.86 -92.56 68.62
CA SER A 756 -44.71 -93.39 69.48
C SER A 756 -44.08 -94.77 69.77
N HIS A 757 -43.47 -95.42 68.77
CA HIS A 757 -42.78 -96.70 68.96
C HIS A 757 -41.50 -96.54 69.78
N LEU A 758 -40.69 -95.52 69.48
CA LEU A 758 -39.47 -95.17 70.22
C LEU A 758 -39.75 -94.94 71.71
N ILE A 759 -40.80 -94.17 72.03
CA ILE A 759 -41.25 -93.90 73.40
C ILE A 759 -41.75 -95.17 74.10
N SER A 760 -42.43 -96.07 73.37
CA SER A 760 -42.88 -97.36 73.90
C SER A 760 -41.69 -98.26 74.30
N ARG A 761 -40.67 -98.34 73.43
CA ARG A 761 -39.41 -99.06 73.72
C ARG A 761 -38.67 -98.45 74.92
N LEU A 762 -38.47 -97.12 74.95
CA LEU A 762 -37.84 -96.42 76.08
C LEU A 762 -38.56 -96.68 77.43
N LYS A 763 -39.90 -96.70 77.44
CA LYS A 763 -40.69 -97.04 78.64
C LYS A 763 -40.49 -98.49 79.10
N SER A 764 -40.28 -99.42 78.18
CA SER A 764 -39.91 -100.81 78.51
C SER A 764 -38.49 -100.90 79.10
N LEU A 765 -37.53 -100.13 78.57
CA LEU A 765 -36.16 -100.12 79.06
C LEU A 765 -36.08 -99.58 80.50
N SER A 766 -36.81 -98.49 80.76
CA SER A 766 -36.94 -97.92 82.12
C SER A 766 -37.48 -98.93 83.14
N LYS A 767 -38.48 -99.75 82.78
CA LYS A 767 -38.98 -100.83 83.64
C LYS A 767 -37.91 -101.89 83.92
N LEU A 768 -37.13 -102.27 82.91
CA LEU A 768 -36.05 -103.27 83.05
C LEU A 768 -34.94 -102.75 83.96
N PHE A 769 -34.57 -101.47 83.84
CA PHE A 769 -33.62 -100.79 84.71
C PHE A 769 -34.05 -100.82 86.20
N ILE A 770 -35.30 -100.46 86.49
CA ILE A 770 -35.87 -100.47 87.86
C ILE A 770 -35.85 -101.89 88.46
N LEU A 771 -36.11 -102.92 87.66
CA LEU A 771 -35.99 -104.32 88.11
C LEU A 771 -34.53 -104.73 88.39
N PHE A 772 -33.57 -104.19 87.61
CA PHE A 772 -32.15 -104.43 87.81
C PHE A 772 -31.62 -103.76 89.08
N GLU A 773 -31.97 -102.50 89.36
CA GLU A 773 -31.61 -101.81 90.61
C GLU A 773 -32.06 -102.60 91.85
N LYS A 774 -33.33 -103.07 91.83
CA LYS A 774 -33.87 -103.88 92.93
C LYS A 774 -33.09 -105.18 93.12
N LYS A 775 -32.66 -105.84 92.03
CA LYS A 775 -31.81 -107.04 92.07
C LYS A 775 -30.39 -106.77 92.56
N GLY A 776 -29.80 -105.63 92.20
CA GLY A 776 -28.50 -105.19 92.69
C GLY A 776 -28.50 -105.02 94.21
N LYS A 777 -29.52 -104.34 94.74
CA LYS A 777 -29.65 -104.08 96.18
C LYS A 777 -29.82 -105.39 97.00
N GLU A 778 -30.62 -106.33 96.50
CA GLU A 778 -30.75 -107.69 97.06
C GLU A 778 -29.44 -108.50 97.11
N LEU A 779 -28.40 -108.11 96.35
CA LEU A 779 -27.06 -108.72 96.37
C LEU A 779 -26.08 -107.94 97.25
N GLU A 780 -26.20 -106.62 97.29
CA GLU A 780 -25.42 -105.73 98.17
C GLU A 780 -25.67 -106.04 99.66
N ASP A 781 -26.94 -106.19 100.07
CA ASP A 781 -27.34 -106.53 101.45
C ASP A 781 -26.79 -107.91 101.91
N LYS A 782 -26.65 -108.86 100.97
CA LYS A 782 -26.06 -110.18 101.25
C LYS A 782 -24.54 -110.10 101.37
N SER A 783 -23.90 -109.29 100.54
CA SER A 783 -22.44 -109.14 100.48
C SER A 783 -21.91 -108.41 101.72
N THR A 784 -22.56 -107.32 102.12
CA THR A 784 -22.24 -106.57 103.35
C THR A 784 -22.38 -107.45 104.60
N SER A 785 -23.42 -108.29 104.67
CA SER A 785 -23.63 -109.25 105.77
C SER A 785 -22.48 -110.24 105.93
N GLN A 786 -21.90 -110.75 104.83
CA GLN A 786 -20.73 -111.64 104.85
C GLN A 786 -19.46 -110.91 105.32
N LEU A 787 -19.26 -109.66 104.87
CA LEU A 787 -18.10 -108.83 105.20
C LEU A 787 -18.02 -108.56 106.72
N ILE A 788 -19.16 -108.32 107.37
CA ILE A 788 -19.27 -108.14 108.83
C ILE A 788 -18.85 -109.42 109.60
N HIS A 789 -19.12 -110.61 109.06
CA HIS A 789 -18.69 -111.87 109.68
C HIS A 789 -17.17 -112.05 109.61
N LEU A 790 -16.57 -111.82 108.43
CA LEU A 790 -15.12 -111.92 108.22
C LEU A 790 -14.34 -110.96 109.13
N LYS A 791 -14.83 -109.73 109.34
CA LYS A 791 -14.18 -108.75 110.21
C LYS A 791 -14.02 -109.25 111.66
N LYS A 792 -15.04 -109.92 112.22
CA LYS A 792 -14.96 -110.52 113.57
C LYS A 792 -13.93 -111.65 113.67
N GLN A 793 -13.72 -112.41 112.59
CA GLN A 793 -12.68 -113.44 112.54
C GLN A 793 -11.27 -112.81 112.54
N LEU A 794 -11.08 -111.70 111.80
CA LEU A 794 -9.82 -110.95 111.76
C LEU A 794 -9.43 -110.38 113.14
N ASP A 795 -10.35 -109.72 113.83
CA ASP A 795 -10.12 -109.16 115.18
C ASP A 795 -9.69 -110.26 116.19
N THR A 796 -10.19 -111.48 116.01
CA THR A 796 -9.82 -112.65 116.83
C THR A 796 -8.41 -113.16 116.51
N LYS A 797 -7.94 -112.99 115.27
CA LYS A 797 -6.60 -113.38 114.82
C LYS A 797 -5.51 -112.36 115.18
N LEU A 798 -5.81 -111.07 115.13
CA LEU A 798 -4.86 -110.01 115.53
C LEU A 798 -4.41 -110.18 116.99
N LYS A 799 -5.36 -110.43 117.91
CA LYS A 799 -5.05 -110.71 119.33
C LYS A 799 -4.18 -111.95 119.58
N GLN A 800 -4.13 -112.90 118.64
CA GLN A 800 -3.22 -114.04 118.71
C GLN A 800 -1.80 -113.64 118.26
N LEU A 801 -1.68 -112.75 117.27
CA LEU A 801 -0.41 -112.22 116.77
C LEU A 801 0.32 -111.35 117.81
N ASP A 802 -0.39 -110.47 118.51
CA ASP A 802 0.17 -109.59 119.56
C ASP A 802 0.91 -110.40 120.64
N GLY A 803 0.34 -111.55 121.04
CA GLY A 803 0.92 -112.48 122.01
C GLY A 803 2.19 -113.19 121.51
N PHE A 804 2.34 -113.41 120.21
CA PHE A 804 3.60 -113.92 119.65
C PHE A 804 4.67 -112.82 119.57
N GLU A 805 4.29 -111.60 119.17
CA GLU A 805 5.23 -110.48 119.02
C GLU A 805 5.93 -110.10 120.34
N ALA A 806 5.18 -110.10 121.45
CA ALA A 806 5.71 -109.86 122.79
C ALA A 806 6.84 -110.85 123.18
N ASN A 807 6.68 -112.12 122.85
CA ASN A 807 7.66 -113.17 123.15
C ASN A 807 8.96 -113.01 122.32
N VAL A 808 8.87 -112.52 121.08
CA VAL A 808 10.04 -112.30 120.22
C VAL A 808 10.89 -111.11 120.71
N ARG A 809 10.26 -110.00 121.14
CA ARG A 809 11.01 -108.85 121.71
C ARG A 809 11.85 -109.24 122.92
N ALA A 810 11.29 -110.05 123.82
CA ALA A 810 11.96 -110.51 125.04
C ALA A 810 13.22 -111.37 124.78
N ALA A 811 13.35 -111.97 123.59
CA ALA A 811 14.57 -112.66 123.16
C ALA A 811 15.63 -111.70 122.61
N ALA A 812 15.23 -110.72 121.79
CA ALA A 812 16.14 -109.80 121.11
C ALA A 812 16.95 -108.91 122.07
N ASP A 813 16.32 -108.36 123.11
CA ASP A 813 17.01 -107.46 124.06
C ASP A 813 18.09 -108.15 124.90
N ARG A 814 18.03 -109.48 125.07
CA ARG A 814 19.09 -110.26 125.71
C ARG A 814 20.35 -110.30 124.84
N GLN A 815 20.17 -110.37 123.52
CA GLN A 815 21.28 -110.42 122.55
C GLN A 815 21.97 -109.05 122.38
N ARG A 816 21.22 -107.94 122.47
CA ARG A 816 21.79 -106.58 122.38
C ARG A 816 22.80 -106.30 123.50
N LYS A 817 22.42 -106.58 124.76
CA LYS A 817 23.26 -106.30 125.95
C LYS A 817 24.62 -106.99 125.94
N TRP A 818 24.73 -108.18 125.33
CA TRP A 818 26.00 -108.89 125.16
C TRP A 818 26.99 -108.22 124.21
N ARG A 819 26.53 -107.41 123.25
CA ARG A 819 27.41 -106.79 122.24
C ARG A 819 28.09 -105.52 122.73
N GLU A 820 27.40 -104.72 123.53
CA GLU A 820 27.88 -103.40 123.98
C GLU A 820 29.08 -103.51 124.93
N GLN A 821 29.14 -104.55 125.77
CA GLN A 821 30.28 -104.79 126.67
C GLN A 821 31.60 -105.08 125.93
N VAL A 822 31.56 -105.65 124.71
CA VAL A 822 32.77 -105.95 123.92
C VAL A 822 33.32 -104.70 123.21
N VAL A 823 32.45 -103.76 122.85
CA VAL A 823 32.86 -102.49 122.22
C VAL A 823 33.60 -101.61 123.23
N LYS A 824 33.15 -101.59 124.50
CA LYS A 824 33.66 -100.67 125.51
C LYS A 824 35.15 -100.83 125.77
N SER A 825 35.62 -102.06 125.97
CA SER A 825 37.05 -102.37 126.22
C SER A 825 37.97 -102.23 125.00
N ARG A 826 37.48 -101.76 123.84
CA ARG A 826 38.27 -101.63 122.60
C ARG A 826 38.56 -100.18 122.21
N ALA A 827 37.88 -99.20 122.80
CA ALA A 827 38.07 -97.77 122.53
C ALA A 827 38.96 -97.05 123.57
N GLU A 828 39.26 -97.70 124.70
CA GLU A 828 39.98 -97.11 125.84
C GLU A 828 41.52 -97.11 125.68
N ASN A 829 42.06 -97.45 124.50
CA ASN A 829 43.52 -97.62 124.26
C ASN A 829 44.10 -96.88 123.03
N GLU A 830 43.31 -96.14 122.24
CA GLU A 830 43.85 -95.17 121.27
C GLU A 830 43.77 -93.75 121.88
N GLU A 831 44.56 -93.57 122.93
CA GLU A 831 44.75 -92.31 123.65
C GLU A 831 45.53 -91.27 122.83
N LEU A 832 45.31 -90.00 123.16
CA LEU A 832 46.28 -88.90 123.03
C LEU A 832 46.90 -88.64 121.64
N LEU A 833 46.20 -87.81 120.84
CA LEU A 833 46.84 -86.59 120.38
C LEU A 833 45.93 -85.36 120.58
N ILE A 834 46.56 -84.23 120.89
CA ILE A 834 45.95 -83.05 121.54
C ILE A 834 45.25 -82.11 120.53
N PRO A 835 44.13 -81.47 120.90
CA PRO A 835 43.36 -80.55 120.04
C PRO A 835 43.88 -79.10 120.06
N ALA A 836 43.46 -78.26 119.11
CA ALA A 836 43.14 -76.82 119.34
C ALA A 836 42.70 -76.04 118.07
N MET A 837 42.06 -74.88 118.32
CA MET A 837 42.28 -73.57 117.67
C MET A 837 41.75 -73.24 116.24
N ASP A 838 40.56 -72.61 116.23
CA ASP A 838 40.34 -71.17 115.94
C ASP A 838 41.56 -70.21 116.16
N PRO A 839 41.58 -68.95 115.65
CA PRO A 839 40.66 -68.26 114.73
C PRO A 839 41.38 -67.40 113.63
N GLN A 840 40.64 -66.50 112.98
CA GLN A 840 41.01 -65.16 112.42
C GLN A 840 42.51 -64.84 112.11
N ARG A 841 42.85 -64.17 110.99
CA ARG A 841 42.45 -62.77 110.71
C ARG A 841 42.90 -62.28 109.30
N THR A 842 42.14 -61.35 108.69
CA THR A 842 42.58 -60.43 107.60
C THR A 842 42.71 -61.11 106.19
N VAL A 843 42.46 -60.51 105.01
CA VAL A 843 42.32 -59.10 104.55
C VAL A 843 41.13 -58.89 103.57
N ARG A 844 40.31 -57.86 103.83
CA ARG A 844 39.54 -56.94 102.91
C ARG A 844 39.57 -57.21 101.38
N GLY A 845 38.39 -57.32 100.72
CA GLY A 845 38.32 -57.38 99.24
C GLY A 845 36.95 -57.39 98.51
N LEU A 846 36.11 -56.34 98.66
CA LEU A 846 35.05 -55.86 97.73
C LEU A 846 33.98 -56.79 97.09
N LEU A 847 32.71 -56.42 97.32
CA LEU A 847 31.55 -56.40 96.39
C LEU A 847 30.92 -57.70 95.84
N ASN A 848 29.72 -57.98 96.39
CA ASN A 848 28.56 -58.69 95.83
C ASN A 848 28.09 -58.19 94.43
N PRO A 849 27.12 -58.87 93.75
CA PRO A 849 26.68 -60.28 93.88
C PRO A 849 26.44 -61.03 92.52
N ALA A 850 26.44 -62.37 92.53
CA ALA A 850 25.94 -63.20 91.40
C ALA A 850 25.50 -64.62 91.83
N GLY A 851 24.64 -65.28 91.02
CA GLY A 851 24.05 -66.62 91.27
C GLY A 851 22.56 -66.53 91.68
N ALA A 852 21.56 -67.10 91.00
CA ALA A 852 21.44 -68.27 90.10
C ALA A 852 21.68 -69.62 90.84
N VAL A 853 20.89 -70.68 90.66
CA VAL A 853 19.95 -71.09 89.58
C VAL A 853 18.72 -71.84 90.12
N THR A 854 17.52 -71.64 89.53
CA THR A 854 16.45 -72.66 89.26
C THR A 854 15.23 -71.97 88.60
N LEU A 855 15.24 -71.72 87.29
CA LEU A 855 14.72 -72.63 86.25
C LEU A 855 13.27 -73.15 86.47
N SER A 856 12.31 -72.53 85.77
CA SER A 856 11.24 -73.22 85.02
C SER A 856 10.28 -72.21 84.34
N ALA A 857 9.50 -71.45 85.13
CA ALA A 857 8.18 -70.98 84.68
C ALA A 857 8.06 -69.57 84.05
N LYS A 858 9.03 -68.65 84.20
CA LYS A 858 8.88 -67.23 83.76
C LYS A 858 9.73 -66.79 82.58
N GLN A 859 10.59 -67.66 82.04
CA GLN A 859 11.57 -67.27 81.01
C GLN A 859 11.07 -67.47 79.56
N GLN A 860 9.97 -68.23 79.36
CA GLN A 860 9.42 -68.53 78.02
C GLN A 860 8.37 -67.54 77.50
N GLN A 861 7.71 -66.76 78.37
CA GLN A 861 6.64 -65.84 77.94
C GLN A 861 7.16 -64.49 77.42
N LEU A 862 8.22 -63.93 78.01
CA LEU A 862 8.74 -62.61 77.63
C LEU A 862 9.52 -62.60 76.31
N TYR A 863 10.23 -63.68 75.98
CA TYR A 863 10.97 -63.77 74.71
C TYR A 863 10.08 -63.99 73.47
N LYS A 864 8.86 -64.55 73.64
CA LYS A 864 7.89 -64.65 72.54
C LYS A 864 7.37 -63.28 72.09
N VAL A 865 6.89 -62.47 73.05
CA VAL A 865 6.29 -61.15 72.75
C VAL A 865 7.29 -60.20 72.06
N ILE A 866 8.57 -60.24 72.45
CA ILE A 866 9.62 -59.41 71.84
C ILE A 866 9.99 -59.89 70.42
N ALA A 867 9.88 -61.19 70.13
CA ALA A 867 10.06 -61.73 68.78
C ALA A 867 8.85 -61.40 67.88
N GLU A 868 7.63 -61.60 68.37
CA GLU A 868 6.38 -61.36 67.63
C GLU A 868 6.19 -59.88 67.26
N LEU A 869 6.65 -58.95 68.11
CA LEU A 869 6.66 -57.50 67.82
C LEU A 869 7.77 -57.04 66.87
N LYS A 870 8.80 -57.86 66.59
CA LYS A 870 9.78 -57.60 65.52
C LYS A 870 9.46 -58.34 64.22
N ALA A 871 8.79 -59.49 64.28
CA ALA A 871 8.30 -60.19 63.09
C ALA A 871 7.23 -59.37 62.35
N ARG A 872 6.34 -58.68 63.06
CA ARG A 872 5.25 -57.87 62.48
C ARG A 872 5.68 -56.55 61.81
N THR A 873 6.96 -56.20 61.82
CA THR A 873 7.52 -55.07 61.05
C THR A 873 8.51 -55.51 59.96
N GLY A 874 8.70 -56.82 59.77
CA GLY A 874 9.63 -57.38 58.77
C GLY A 874 8.99 -57.81 57.43
N GLN A 875 7.65 -57.80 57.32
CA GLN A 875 6.92 -58.19 56.11
C GLN A 875 5.82 -57.18 55.78
N SER A 876 6.17 -56.19 54.97
CA SER A 876 5.22 -55.39 54.20
C SER A 876 5.93 -54.92 52.94
N ASP A 877 5.60 -55.53 51.80
CA ASP A 877 6.25 -55.24 50.51
C ASP A 877 6.15 -53.75 50.17
N ARG A 878 5.06 -53.12 50.64
CA ARG A 878 4.81 -51.68 50.64
C ARG A 878 6.01 -50.83 51.08
N ALA A 879 6.81 -51.26 52.05
CA ALA A 879 7.97 -50.51 52.52
C ALA A 879 9.12 -50.50 51.50
N GLN A 880 9.45 -51.66 50.92
CA GLN A 880 10.43 -51.77 49.83
C GLN A 880 9.91 -51.08 48.57
N ASP A 881 8.60 -51.16 48.33
CA ASP A 881 7.94 -50.52 47.20
C ASP A 881 7.95 -48.98 47.31
N TYR A 882 7.78 -48.41 48.52
CA TYR A 882 8.01 -46.98 48.76
C TYR A 882 9.49 -46.60 48.57
N GLU A 883 10.44 -47.41 49.04
CA GLU A 883 11.88 -47.14 48.84
C GLU A 883 12.27 -47.19 47.35
N ALA A 884 11.73 -48.15 46.59
CA ALA A 884 11.90 -48.27 45.16
C ALA A 884 11.26 -47.10 44.39
N ARG A 885 10.05 -46.67 44.79
CA ARG A 885 9.37 -45.50 44.23
C ARG A 885 10.15 -44.20 44.50
N CYS A 886 10.71 -44.03 45.70
CA CYS A 886 11.61 -42.90 46.01
C CYS A 886 12.88 -42.93 45.14
N LYS A 887 13.58 -44.07 45.06
CA LYS A 887 14.76 -44.23 44.20
C LYS A 887 14.45 -44.04 42.71
N HIS A 888 13.24 -44.36 42.26
CA HIS A 888 12.78 -44.08 40.89
C HIS A 888 12.47 -42.59 40.68
N ALA A 889 11.87 -41.92 41.67
CA ALA A 889 11.66 -40.47 41.64
C ALA A 889 12.98 -39.68 41.66
N GLU A 890 13.96 -40.10 42.47
CA GLU A 890 15.32 -39.53 42.48
C GLU A 890 16.01 -39.70 41.12
N ARG A 891 15.94 -40.90 40.53
CA ARG A 891 16.49 -41.15 39.18
C ARG A 891 15.81 -40.29 38.10
N LYS A 892 14.48 -40.12 38.16
CA LYS A 892 13.76 -39.20 37.27
C LYS A 892 14.18 -37.74 37.50
N LEU A 893 14.34 -37.31 38.74
CA LEU A 893 14.78 -35.95 39.06
C LEU A 893 16.20 -35.66 38.56
N GLN A 894 17.11 -36.64 38.64
CA GLN A 894 18.46 -36.53 38.06
C GLN A 894 18.44 -36.54 36.52
N LEU A 895 17.54 -37.32 35.90
CA LEU A 895 17.36 -37.33 34.44
C LEU A 895 16.80 -36.00 33.92
N GLU A 896 15.80 -35.42 34.58
CA GLU A 896 15.29 -34.10 34.22
C GLU A 896 16.29 -32.98 34.53
N LYS A 897 17.10 -33.11 35.59
CA LYS A 897 18.19 -32.17 35.86
C LYS A 897 19.28 -32.20 34.78
N THR A 898 19.67 -33.38 34.30
CA THR A 898 20.63 -33.51 33.18
C THR A 898 20.03 -33.00 31.88
N ARG A 899 18.76 -33.29 31.58
CA ARG A 899 18.03 -32.68 30.45
C ARG A 899 17.94 -31.16 30.51
N ALA A 900 17.76 -30.59 31.70
CA ALA A 900 17.78 -29.14 31.89
C ALA A 900 19.17 -28.54 31.62
N MET A 901 20.24 -29.18 32.10
CA MET A 901 21.62 -28.76 31.80
C MET A 901 21.95 -28.89 30.30
N ASP A 902 21.60 -30.00 29.66
CA ASP A 902 21.74 -30.18 28.20
C ASP A 902 20.98 -29.10 27.41
N ALA A 903 19.82 -28.67 27.90
CA ALA A 903 19.04 -27.60 27.30
C ALA A 903 19.72 -26.24 27.52
N GLU A 904 20.18 -25.93 28.74
CA GLU A 904 20.93 -24.72 29.05
C GLU A 904 22.21 -24.62 28.21
N GLU A 905 22.97 -25.70 28.02
CA GLU A 905 24.14 -25.68 27.14
C GLU A 905 23.78 -25.39 25.68
N ARG A 906 22.69 -25.97 25.16
CA ARG A 906 22.20 -25.69 23.79
C ARG A 906 21.70 -24.26 23.63
N TRP A 907 21.02 -23.70 24.64
CA TRP A 907 20.61 -22.29 24.65
C TRP A 907 21.83 -21.36 24.71
N ASN A 908 22.82 -21.65 25.56
CA ASN A 908 24.07 -20.89 25.65
C ASN A 908 24.93 -21.01 24.38
N ALA A 909 24.88 -22.13 23.65
CA ALA A 909 25.53 -22.29 22.35
C ALA A 909 24.86 -21.39 21.29
N ARG A 910 23.52 -21.42 21.21
CA ARG A 910 22.73 -20.55 20.31
C ARG A 910 22.90 -19.07 20.63
N LEU A 911 22.97 -18.70 21.91
CA LEU A 911 23.19 -17.31 22.33
C LEU A 911 24.54 -16.80 21.81
N ARG A 912 25.62 -17.56 22.02
CA ARG A 912 26.96 -17.21 21.49
C ARG A 912 27.01 -17.17 19.96
N GLU A 913 26.24 -18.01 19.28
CA GLU A 913 26.13 -17.95 17.83
C GLU A 913 25.40 -16.68 17.35
N LEU A 914 24.33 -16.27 18.04
CA LEU A 914 23.62 -15.02 17.77
C LEU A 914 24.49 -13.79 18.09
N GLU A 915 25.20 -13.77 19.21
CA GLU A 915 26.18 -12.75 19.59
C GLU A 915 27.32 -12.63 18.55
N LYS A 916 27.76 -13.75 17.97
CA LYS A 916 28.71 -13.74 16.86
C LYS A 916 28.06 -13.16 15.59
N ARG A 917 26.86 -13.62 15.21
CA ARG A 917 26.15 -13.16 14.00
C ARG A 917 25.85 -11.66 14.05
N THR A 918 25.47 -11.10 15.21
CA THR A 918 25.27 -9.65 15.36
C THR A 918 26.58 -8.88 15.26
N LYS A 919 27.66 -9.36 15.88
CA LYS A 919 28.99 -8.74 15.75
C LYS A 919 29.52 -8.79 14.32
N ASP A 920 29.40 -9.93 13.64
CA ASP A 920 29.80 -10.11 12.24
C ASP A 920 28.99 -9.19 11.30
N ALA A 921 27.74 -8.84 11.65
CA ALA A 921 26.92 -7.86 10.95
C ALA A 921 27.31 -6.41 11.27
N GLU A 922 27.57 -6.07 12.54
CA GLU A 922 28.10 -4.76 12.92
C GLU A 922 29.41 -4.44 12.19
N GLU A 923 30.30 -5.42 12.04
CA GLU A 923 31.57 -5.22 11.33
C GLU A 923 31.38 -5.06 9.81
N ARG A 924 30.32 -5.63 9.21
CA ARG A 924 29.92 -5.32 7.82
C ARG A 924 29.46 -3.86 7.70
N VAL A 925 28.51 -3.43 8.54
CA VAL A 925 28.01 -2.05 8.56
C VAL A 925 29.13 -1.03 8.83
N LYS A 926 30.14 -1.38 9.65
CA LYS A 926 31.33 -0.54 9.86
C LYS A 926 32.20 -0.45 8.61
N ARG A 927 32.39 -1.55 7.86
CA ARG A 927 33.12 -1.56 6.56
C ARG A 927 32.37 -0.83 5.46
N GLU A 928 31.05 -1.02 5.35
CA GLU A 928 30.17 -0.31 4.40
C GLU A 928 30.16 1.20 4.67
N ARG A 929 30.00 1.62 5.94
CA ARG A 929 30.11 3.04 6.33
C ARG A 929 31.49 3.64 6.06
N GLN A 930 32.55 2.84 6.13
CA GLN A 930 33.90 3.30 5.79
C GLN A 930 34.06 3.47 4.26
N GLY A 931 33.64 2.49 3.46
CA GLY A 931 33.61 2.60 2.00
C GLY A 931 32.72 3.72 1.49
N ALA A 932 31.58 3.99 2.14
CA ALA A 932 30.72 5.13 1.84
C ALA A 932 31.42 6.47 2.14
N LYS A 933 32.14 6.59 3.26
CA LYS A 933 32.97 7.77 3.56
C LYS A 933 34.09 7.96 2.53
N GLU A 934 34.71 6.89 2.07
CA GLU A 934 35.77 6.94 1.05
C GLU A 934 35.21 7.34 -0.32
N LYS A 935 34.02 6.85 -0.71
CA LYS A 935 33.27 7.36 -1.87
C LYS A 935 32.97 8.86 -1.74
N VAL A 936 32.41 9.31 -0.61
CA VAL A 936 32.08 10.72 -0.37
C VAL A 936 33.33 11.61 -0.36
N ALA A 937 34.43 11.17 0.22
CA ALA A 937 35.71 11.89 0.17
C ALA A 937 36.23 12.01 -1.27
N GLY A 938 36.15 10.93 -2.07
CA GLY A 938 36.52 10.96 -3.48
C GLY A 938 35.64 11.89 -4.33
N LEU A 939 34.33 11.95 -4.05
CA LEU A 939 33.39 12.88 -4.71
C LEU A 939 33.65 14.34 -4.29
N LEU A 940 33.99 14.59 -3.01
CA LEU A 940 34.37 15.92 -2.54
C LEU A 940 35.69 16.39 -3.18
N ASP A 941 36.69 15.51 -3.33
CA ASP A 941 37.93 15.86 -4.06
C ASP A 941 37.64 16.11 -5.55
N GLN A 942 36.79 15.31 -6.19
CA GLN A 942 36.36 15.55 -7.58
C GLN A 942 35.64 16.89 -7.74
N ASN A 943 34.68 17.21 -6.86
CA ASN A 943 33.97 18.49 -6.88
C ASN A 943 34.95 19.66 -6.64
N ASN A 944 35.86 19.55 -5.66
CA ASN A 944 36.96 20.51 -5.46
C ASN A 944 37.85 20.70 -6.70
N THR A 945 38.06 19.67 -7.53
CA THR A 945 38.77 19.84 -8.82
C THR A 945 37.90 20.48 -9.89
N ALA A 946 36.60 20.14 -9.98
CA ALA A 946 35.66 20.76 -10.90
C ALA A 946 35.51 22.26 -10.62
N GLN A 947 35.30 22.65 -9.36
CA GLN A 947 35.20 24.04 -8.92
C GLN A 947 36.47 24.84 -9.25
N LYS A 948 37.67 24.24 -9.07
CA LYS A 948 38.95 24.84 -9.51
C LYS A 948 39.06 24.96 -11.03
N THR A 949 38.43 24.08 -11.82
CA THR A 949 38.36 24.28 -13.29
C THR A 949 37.38 25.39 -13.66
N ILE A 950 36.24 25.52 -12.96
CA ILE A 950 35.27 26.60 -13.15
C ILE A 950 35.90 27.96 -12.83
N GLU A 951 36.58 28.12 -11.68
CA GLU A 951 37.33 29.36 -11.35
C GLU A 951 38.33 29.74 -12.45
N ASN A 952 39.04 28.75 -13.01
CA ASN A 952 40.04 28.98 -14.05
C ASN A 952 39.45 29.19 -15.45
N LEU A 953 38.15 28.92 -15.65
CA LEU A 953 37.39 29.32 -16.84
C LEU A 953 36.78 30.71 -16.65
N GLN A 954 36.23 31.02 -15.46
CA GLN A 954 35.76 32.35 -15.10
C GLN A 954 36.88 33.39 -15.25
N ARG A 955 38.06 33.17 -14.64
CA ARG A 955 39.23 34.06 -14.80
C ARG A 955 39.67 34.29 -16.25
N LYS A 956 39.42 33.33 -17.16
CA LYS A 956 39.70 33.49 -18.59
C LYS A 956 38.59 34.29 -19.28
N ASN A 957 37.34 34.08 -18.88
CA ASN A 957 36.20 34.84 -19.38
C ASN A 957 36.34 36.33 -18.97
N ASP A 958 36.74 36.60 -17.73
CA ASP A 958 37.05 37.95 -17.24
C ASP A 958 38.15 38.63 -18.07
N GLN A 959 39.23 37.89 -18.39
CA GLN A 959 40.32 38.37 -19.25
C GLN A 959 39.88 38.60 -20.71
N LEU A 960 38.97 37.78 -21.23
CA LEU A 960 38.37 37.98 -22.56
C LEU A 960 37.43 39.19 -22.56
N GLN A 961 36.66 39.39 -21.49
CA GLN A 961 35.78 40.54 -21.31
C GLN A 961 36.58 41.85 -21.22
N GLU A 962 37.68 41.86 -20.47
CA GLU A 962 38.62 43.00 -20.40
C GLU A 962 39.17 43.34 -21.80
N LEU A 963 39.57 42.34 -22.60
CA LEU A 963 40.03 42.52 -23.98
C LEU A 963 38.92 43.03 -24.93
N VAL A 964 37.67 42.59 -24.74
CA VAL A 964 36.49 43.05 -25.48
C VAL A 964 36.17 44.51 -25.15
N ASP A 965 36.23 44.91 -23.89
CA ASP A 965 35.91 46.27 -23.47
C ASP A 965 37.05 47.26 -23.81
N ILE A 966 38.31 46.81 -23.83
CA ILE A 966 39.41 47.54 -24.48
C ILE A 966 39.14 47.75 -25.98
N HIS A 967 38.57 46.75 -26.68
CA HIS A 967 38.20 46.89 -28.09
C HIS A 967 37.08 47.92 -28.30
N LYS A 968 36.01 47.87 -27.48
CA LYS A 968 34.92 48.87 -27.51
C LYS A 968 35.46 50.28 -27.22
N GLY A 969 36.38 50.41 -26.27
CA GLY A 969 37.02 51.68 -25.91
C GLY A 969 37.77 52.37 -27.05
N ASN A 970 38.24 51.63 -28.07
CA ASN A 970 38.92 52.18 -29.24
C ASN A 970 37.98 52.67 -30.35
N PHE A 971 36.73 52.22 -30.39
CA PHE A 971 35.77 52.64 -31.43
C PHE A 971 35.05 53.97 -31.12
N SER A 972 35.09 54.47 -29.87
CA SER A 972 34.36 55.67 -29.45
C SER A 972 35.05 57.01 -29.74
N LYS A 973 36.20 57.01 -30.44
CA LYS A 973 37.00 58.23 -30.75
C LYS A 973 37.13 58.50 -32.25
N GLY A 974 35.99 58.62 -32.94
CA GLY A 974 35.92 59.07 -34.34
C GLY A 974 34.77 60.05 -34.58
N LYS A 975 35.02 61.36 -34.45
CA LYS A 975 34.09 62.40 -34.94
C LYS A 975 34.33 62.65 -36.43
N PRO A 976 33.30 62.55 -37.30
CA PRO A 976 33.38 63.05 -38.67
C PRO A 976 33.04 64.55 -38.73
N GLY A 977 33.63 65.24 -39.72
CA GLY A 977 33.24 66.60 -40.11
C GLY A 977 34.21 67.71 -39.69
N ASP A 978 35.09 68.13 -40.61
CA ASP A 978 35.19 69.53 -41.06
C ASP A 978 35.93 69.63 -42.41
N ARG A 979 35.63 70.70 -43.17
CA ARG A 979 36.33 71.26 -44.37
C ARG A 979 36.33 70.51 -45.70
N ALA A 980 36.42 71.34 -46.75
CA ALA A 980 36.50 71.00 -48.16
C ALA A 980 37.48 71.94 -48.90
N VAL A 981 37.77 71.62 -50.17
CA VAL A 981 38.28 72.52 -51.23
C VAL A 981 39.77 72.94 -51.20
N GLU A 982 40.28 73.25 -52.41
CA GLU A 982 41.52 73.96 -52.80
C GLU A 982 42.90 73.25 -52.86
N ASP A 983 43.13 72.61 -54.02
CA ASP A 983 44.10 73.01 -55.08
C ASP A 983 45.65 72.81 -54.96
N SER A 984 46.20 72.44 -56.13
CA SER A 984 47.52 72.75 -56.72
C SER A 984 48.89 72.36 -56.12
N GLN A 985 49.59 71.58 -56.95
CA GLN A 985 51.06 71.61 -57.23
C GLN A 985 52.06 70.87 -56.30
N VAL A 986 53.29 70.75 -56.82
CA VAL A 986 54.33 69.72 -56.62
C VAL A 986 55.71 70.42 -56.83
N PRO A 987 56.91 69.99 -56.34
CA PRO A 987 57.30 68.82 -55.53
C PRO A 987 58.17 69.13 -54.26
N GLY A 988 58.49 68.09 -53.45
CA GLY A 988 59.91 67.88 -53.05
C GLY A 988 60.27 67.38 -51.63
N SER A 989 60.92 66.20 -51.58
CA SER A 989 61.86 65.77 -50.52
C SER A 989 61.25 65.37 -49.13
N PRO A 990 62.01 64.74 -48.19
CA PRO A 990 61.94 63.27 -48.12
C PRO A 990 61.69 62.69 -46.71
N PHE A 991 60.57 61.98 -46.51
CA PHE A 991 60.24 61.29 -45.24
C PHE A 991 59.66 59.87 -45.46
N GLY A 992 60.37 59.01 -46.20
CA GLY A 992 59.85 57.70 -46.65
C GLY A 992 60.05 56.49 -45.72
N SER A 993 60.91 56.57 -44.69
CA SER A 993 61.47 55.35 -44.07
C SER A 993 60.69 54.74 -42.90
N GLN A 994 59.85 55.51 -42.20
CA GLN A 994 59.17 55.03 -40.97
C GLN A 994 57.85 54.28 -41.24
N GLN A 995 57.12 54.64 -42.29
CA GLN A 995 55.78 54.11 -42.54
C GLN A 995 55.80 52.64 -43.04
N LEU A 996 56.87 52.24 -43.74
CA LEU A 996 57.07 50.86 -44.21
C LEU A 996 57.42 49.89 -43.07
N GLN A 997 58.22 50.30 -42.08
CA GLN A 997 58.55 49.45 -40.94
C GLN A 997 57.31 49.16 -40.07
N ASN A 998 56.47 50.17 -39.82
CA ASN A 998 55.21 49.98 -39.10
C ASN A 998 54.24 49.07 -39.87
N SER A 999 54.12 49.23 -41.20
CA SER A 999 53.30 48.36 -42.05
C SER A 999 53.79 46.89 -42.09
N ALA A 1000 55.10 46.67 -41.95
CA ALA A 1000 55.67 45.33 -41.83
C ALA A 1000 55.41 44.72 -40.43
N HIS A 1001 55.67 45.46 -39.35
CA HIS A 1001 55.42 45.00 -37.98
C HIS A 1001 53.94 44.66 -37.73
N ILE A 1002 53.02 45.50 -38.21
CA ILE A 1002 51.57 45.24 -38.11
C ILE A 1002 51.22 43.94 -38.84
N ARG A 1003 51.74 43.71 -40.06
CA ARG A 1003 51.50 42.46 -40.80
C ARG A 1003 52.07 41.23 -40.10
N THR A 1004 53.30 41.28 -39.60
CA THR A 1004 53.85 40.15 -38.84
C THR A 1004 53.10 39.91 -37.53
N SER A 1005 52.57 40.96 -36.89
CA SER A 1005 51.78 40.83 -35.68
C SER A 1005 50.39 40.23 -35.95
N THR A 1006 49.73 40.60 -37.06
CA THR A 1006 48.45 39.99 -37.46
C THR A 1006 48.63 38.57 -37.96
N GLU A 1007 49.70 38.25 -38.70
CA GLU A 1007 50.03 36.86 -39.10
C GLU A 1007 50.30 35.96 -37.88
N VAL A 1008 51.07 36.42 -36.88
CA VAL A 1008 51.29 35.67 -35.64
C VAL A 1008 50.00 35.55 -34.80
N GLY A 1009 49.15 36.59 -34.78
CA GLY A 1009 47.83 36.53 -34.14
C GLY A 1009 46.90 35.50 -34.80
N LEU A 1010 46.80 35.53 -36.12
CA LEU A 1010 46.01 34.58 -36.91
C LEU A 1010 46.55 33.15 -36.81
N SER A 1011 47.87 32.95 -36.78
CA SER A 1011 48.47 31.62 -36.55
C SER A 1011 48.06 31.09 -35.18
N ARG A 1012 48.22 31.87 -34.11
CA ARG A 1012 47.83 31.47 -32.75
C ARG A 1012 46.34 31.13 -32.65
N MET A 1013 45.48 31.93 -33.29
CA MET A 1013 44.05 31.68 -33.34
C MET A 1013 43.71 30.38 -34.11
N ASN A 1014 44.41 30.10 -35.22
CA ASN A 1014 44.25 28.86 -35.99
C ASN A 1014 44.75 27.64 -35.19
N ASP A 1015 45.87 27.75 -34.47
CA ASP A 1015 46.41 26.71 -33.59
C ASP A 1015 45.52 26.47 -32.36
N GLN A 1016 44.88 27.52 -31.81
CA GLN A 1016 43.84 27.40 -30.78
C GLN A 1016 42.60 26.67 -31.31
N LEU A 1017 42.06 27.08 -32.46
CA LEU A 1017 40.93 26.41 -33.10
C LEU A 1017 41.22 24.94 -33.43
N ARG A 1018 42.46 24.61 -33.83
CA ARG A 1018 42.91 23.22 -34.02
C ARG A 1018 42.93 22.44 -32.71
N SER A 1019 43.46 23.02 -31.63
CA SER A 1019 43.43 22.41 -30.29
C SER A 1019 42.00 22.19 -29.80
N GLU A 1020 41.09 23.13 -30.03
CA GLU A 1020 39.68 22.99 -29.67
C GLU A 1020 38.95 21.94 -30.51
N LEU A 1021 39.21 21.88 -31.82
CA LEU A 1021 38.70 20.82 -32.69
C LEU A 1021 39.22 19.43 -32.28
N GLU A 1022 40.50 19.31 -31.92
CA GLU A 1022 41.08 18.05 -31.44
C GLU A 1022 40.51 17.63 -30.08
N GLN A 1023 40.26 18.59 -29.18
CA GLN A 1023 39.58 18.34 -27.89
C GLN A 1023 38.12 17.93 -28.09
N ARG A 1024 37.37 18.62 -28.96
CA ARG A 1024 35.99 18.24 -29.34
C ARG A 1024 35.94 16.86 -30.01
N SER A 1025 36.92 16.53 -30.85
CA SER A 1025 37.04 15.19 -31.45
C SER A 1025 37.25 14.10 -30.39
N LYS A 1026 38.17 14.33 -29.43
CA LYS A 1026 38.43 13.38 -28.33
C LYS A 1026 37.23 13.22 -27.39
N MET A 1027 36.47 14.29 -27.15
CA MET A 1027 35.20 14.21 -26.42
C MET A 1027 34.16 13.40 -27.20
N ALA A 1028 33.98 13.66 -28.50
CA ALA A 1028 33.06 12.89 -29.35
C ALA A 1028 33.46 11.40 -29.45
N GLU A 1029 34.75 11.08 -29.47
CA GLU A 1029 35.23 9.69 -29.39
C GLU A 1029 34.96 9.03 -28.03
N LYS A 1030 35.09 9.78 -26.92
CA LYS A 1030 34.77 9.30 -25.58
C LYS A 1030 33.27 8.99 -25.44
N GLU A 1031 32.39 9.86 -25.91
CA GLU A 1031 30.94 9.61 -25.90
C GLU A 1031 30.54 8.48 -26.86
N ARG A 1032 31.21 8.33 -28.01
CA ARG A 1032 31.06 7.16 -28.90
C ARG A 1032 31.47 5.85 -28.25
N GLU A 1033 32.47 5.82 -27.37
CA GLU A 1033 32.83 4.59 -26.65
C GLU A 1033 31.92 4.32 -25.44
N LYS A 1034 31.37 5.36 -24.79
CA LYS A 1034 30.28 5.19 -23.81
C LYS A 1034 29.05 4.54 -24.46
N THR A 1035 28.57 5.07 -25.59
CA THR A 1035 27.38 4.52 -26.28
C THR A 1035 27.61 3.10 -26.78
N ARG A 1036 28.84 2.74 -27.16
CA ARG A 1036 29.21 1.32 -27.41
C ARG A 1036 29.22 0.47 -26.14
N SER A 1037 29.56 1.02 -24.98
CA SER A 1037 29.47 0.29 -23.70
C SER A 1037 28.00 0.02 -23.34
N THR A 1038 27.16 1.05 -23.31
CA THR A 1038 25.73 0.91 -22.99
C THR A 1038 25.01 0.03 -24.02
N GLN A 1039 25.39 0.07 -25.30
CA GLN A 1039 24.89 -0.88 -26.30
C GLN A 1039 25.28 -2.34 -25.98
N ARG A 1040 26.55 -2.62 -25.63
CA ARG A 1040 26.98 -3.97 -25.24
C ARG A 1040 26.26 -4.45 -23.98
N GLU A 1041 26.07 -3.55 -23.01
CA GLU A 1041 25.35 -3.82 -21.77
C GLU A 1041 23.88 -4.18 -22.09
N LEU A 1042 23.20 -3.38 -22.90
CA LEU A 1042 21.83 -3.64 -23.39
C LEU A 1042 21.74 -4.95 -24.21
N GLU A 1043 22.72 -5.27 -25.04
CA GLU A 1043 22.83 -6.57 -25.73
C GLU A 1043 22.95 -7.73 -24.72
N THR A 1044 23.72 -7.59 -23.64
CA THR A 1044 23.81 -8.63 -22.59
C THR A 1044 22.54 -8.75 -21.75
N VAL A 1045 21.85 -7.64 -21.45
CA VAL A 1045 20.56 -7.64 -20.74
C VAL A 1045 19.50 -8.32 -21.62
N ASN A 1046 19.41 -7.98 -22.90
CA ASN A 1046 18.51 -8.65 -23.85
C ASN A 1046 18.81 -10.16 -23.94
N ALA A 1047 20.08 -10.56 -24.00
CA ALA A 1047 20.48 -11.97 -23.98
C ALA A 1047 20.18 -12.69 -22.64
N HIS A 1048 19.99 -11.95 -21.54
CA HIS A 1048 19.48 -12.48 -20.28
C HIS A 1048 17.96 -12.61 -20.29
N CYS A 1049 17.24 -11.59 -20.77
CA CYS A 1049 15.78 -11.60 -20.93
C CYS A 1049 15.31 -12.76 -21.82
N TYR A 1050 15.97 -13.02 -22.96
CA TYR A 1050 15.67 -14.17 -23.82
C TYR A 1050 15.84 -15.53 -23.09
N LYS A 1051 16.83 -15.65 -22.19
CA LYS A 1051 17.02 -16.87 -21.38
C LYS A 1051 15.94 -17.02 -20.32
N LEU A 1052 15.55 -15.94 -19.65
CA LEU A 1052 14.45 -15.95 -18.69
C LEU A 1052 13.13 -16.29 -19.38
N GLN A 1053 12.85 -15.73 -20.55
CA GLN A 1053 11.65 -16.06 -21.34
C GLN A 1053 11.64 -17.54 -21.74
N GLN A 1054 12.77 -18.09 -22.21
CA GLN A 1054 12.88 -19.53 -22.51
C GLN A 1054 12.66 -20.41 -21.26
N GLN A 1055 13.08 -19.96 -20.06
CA GLN A 1055 12.81 -20.66 -18.80
C GLN A 1055 11.35 -20.54 -18.37
N LEU A 1056 10.69 -19.40 -18.62
CA LEU A 1056 9.26 -19.22 -18.40
C LEU A 1056 8.45 -20.13 -19.33
N ASP A 1057 8.77 -20.19 -20.62
CA ASP A 1057 8.14 -21.12 -21.58
C ASP A 1057 8.27 -22.58 -21.12
N GLN A 1058 9.43 -22.98 -20.60
CA GLN A 1058 9.65 -24.32 -20.06
C GLN A 1058 8.81 -24.57 -18.80
N ARG A 1059 8.72 -23.60 -17.87
CA ARG A 1059 7.87 -23.69 -16.67
C ARG A 1059 6.39 -23.72 -17.02
N GLU A 1060 5.92 -22.90 -17.96
CA GLU A 1060 4.55 -22.93 -18.45
C GLU A 1060 4.18 -24.28 -19.06
N ASN A 1061 5.06 -24.87 -19.88
CA ASN A 1061 4.81 -26.18 -20.46
C ASN A 1061 4.82 -27.29 -19.40
N ALA A 1062 5.66 -27.19 -18.37
CA ALA A 1062 5.60 -28.08 -17.20
C ALA A 1062 4.26 -27.95 -16.45
N ILE A 1063 3.78 -26.71 -16.21
CA ILE A 1063 2.51 -26.43 -15.54
C ILE A 1063 1.32 -26.93 -16.38
N LYS A 1064 1.31 -26.70 -17.69
CA LYS A 1064 0.27 -27.22 -18.61
C LYS A 1064 0.21 -28.75 -18.57
N ASN A 1065 1.35 -29.42 -18.49
CA ASN A 1065 1.44 -30.88 -18.35
C ASN A 1065 0.97 -31.37 -16.96
N THR A 1066 1.29 -30.68 -15.85
CA THR A 1066 0.79 -31.08 -14.52
C THR A 1066 -0.70 -30.83 -14.38
N LEU A 1067 -1.23 -29.73 -14.90
CA LEU A 1067 -2.68 -29.46 -14.95
C LEU A 1067 -3.43 -30.52 -15.76
N SER A 1068 -2.93 -30.90 -16.94
CA SER A 1068 -3.49 -32.01 -17.74
C SER A 1068 -3.49 -33.34 -16.98
N ARG A 1069 -2.42 -33.63 -16.21
CA ARG A 1069 -2.35 -34.82 -15.35
C ARG A 1069 -3.31 -34.74 -14.16
N ILE A 1070 -3.49 -33.59 -13.54
CA ILE A 1070 -4.46 -33.37 -12.46
C ILE A 1070 -5.89 -33.57 -12.98
N GLU A 1071 -6.21 -33.05 -14.17
CA GLU A 1071 -7.51 -33.21 -14.80
C GLU A 1071 -7.81 -34.67 -15.17
N MET A 1072 -6.83 -35.43 -15.69
CA MET A 1072 -6.97 -36.88 -15.86
C MET A 1072 -7.16 -37.64 -14.53
N LEU A 1073 -6.52 -37.21 -13.45
CA LEU A 1073 -6.70 -37.81 -12.12
C LEU A 1073 -8.07 -37.46 -11.52
N ARG A 1074 -8.56 -36.24 -11.77
CA ARG A 1074 -9.90 -35.79 -11.40
C ARG A 1074 -10.97 -36.63 -12.11
N GLN A 1075 -10.88 -36.79 -13.43
CA GLN A 1075 -11.82 -37.61 -14.20
C GLN A 1075 -11.83 -39.08 -13.73
N ARG A 1076 -10.66 -39.64 -13.41
CA ARG A 1076 -10.56 -40.97 -12.78
C ARG A 1076 -11.19 -41.03 -11.39
N ARG A 1077 -11.05 -39.97 -10.58
CA ARG A 1077 -11.70 -39.86 -9.27
C ARG A 1077 -13.21 -39.77 -9.39
N GLU A 1078 -13.74 -38.94 -10.30
CA GLU A 1078 -15.19 -38.80 -10.52
C GLU A 1078 -15.81 -40.12 -11.01
N ILE A 1079 -15.11 -40.90 -11.85
CA ILE A 1079 -15.50 -42.27 -12.22
C ILE A 1079 -15.47 -43.21 -10.99
N ALA A 1080 -14.42 -43.17 -10.17
CA ALA A 1080 -14.30 -44.02 -8.99
C ALA A 1080 -15.34 -43.69 -7.91
N GLU A 1081 -15.67 -42.41 -7.71
CA GLU A 1081 -16.73 -41.95 -6.81
C GLU A 1081 -18.10 -42.35 -7.34
N SER A 1082 -18.35 -42.28 -8.66
CA SER A 1082 -19.57 -42.81 -9.26
C SER A 1082 -19.69 -44.34 -9.08
N MET A 1083 -18.61 -45.10 -9.25
CA MET A 1083 -18.61 -46.55 -9.00
C MET A 1083 -18.85 -46.87 -7.51
N ALA A 1084 -18.20 -46.15 -6.60
CA ALA A 1084 -18.38 -46.31 -5.16
C ALA A 1084 -19.80 -45.94 -4.72
N LEU A 1085 -20.43 -44.91 -5.31
CA LEU A 1085 -21.83 -44.58 -5.08
C LEU A 1085 -22.77 -45.67 -5.59
N CYS A 1086 -22.56 -46.21 -6.79
CA CYS A 1086 -23.35 -47.36 -7.29
C CYS A 1086 -23.21 -48.60 -6.39
N GLN A 1087 -21.99 -48.90 -5.94
CA GLN A 1087 -21.76 -50.05 -5.06
C GLN A 1087 -22.36 -49.81 -3.66
N ALA A 1088 -22.26 -48.58 -3.13
CA ALA A 1088 -22.91 -48.21 -1.89
C ALA A 1088 -24.44 -48.21 -1.98
N THR A 1089 -25.04 -47.90 -3.14
CA THR A 1089 -26.50 -48.08 -3.32
C THR A 1089 -26.89 -49.55 -3.45
N GLU A 1090 -26.09 -50.40 -4.12
CA GLU A 1090 -26.31 -51.86 -4.11
C GLU A 1090 -26.21 -52.45 -2.70
N ASP A 1091 -25.19 -52.09 -1.92
CA ASP A 1091 -25.02 -52.55 -0.55
C ASP A 1091 -26.05 -51.93 0.41
N LEU A 1092 -26.53 -50.70 0.16
CA LEU A 1092 -27.69 -50.16 0.85
C LEU A 1092 -28.95 -50.98 0.56
N TYR A 1093 -29.23 -51.32 -0.71
CA TYR A 1093 -30.33 -52.20 -1.08
C TYR A 1093 -30.23 -53.59 -0.42
N ARG A 1094 -29.02 -54.15 -0.27
CA ARG A 1094 -28.78 -55.39 0.50
C ARG A 1094 -28.96 -55.22 2.01
N SER A 1095 -28.74 -54.02 2.55
CA SER A 1095 -28.85 -53.72 3.98
C SER A 1095 -30.28 -53.37 4.44
N LEU A 1096 -31.11 -52.83 3.53
CA LEU A 1096 -32.56 -52.63 3.77
C LEU A 1096 -33.37 -53.93 3.65
N ASP A 1097 -32.75 -55.03 3.24
CA ASP A 1097 -33.31 -56.40 3.24
C ASP A 1097 -33.22 -57.05 4.65
N VAL A 1098 -33.05 -56.23 5.70
CA VAL A 1098 -32.92 -56.61 7.12
C VAL A 1098 -33.82 -55.71 7.97
N ASP A 1099 -34.47 -56.30 8.98
CA ASP A 1099 -35.34 -55.67 9.99
C ASP A 1099 -36.66 -55.03 9.49
N ASP A 1100 -37.56 -55.87 8.98
CA ASP A 1100 -39.01 -55.65 9.08
C ASP A 1100 -39.63 -56.68 10.06
N VAL A 1101 -39.21 -56.62 11.33
CA VAL A 1101 -39.75 -57.44 12.44
C VAL A 1101 -40.79 -56.63 13.21
N TRP A 1102 -41.94 -56.36 12.57
CA TRP A 1102 -43.12 -55.75 13.19
C TRP A 1102 -44.46 -56.31 12.67
N ASP A 1103 -44.54 -57.65 12.61
CA ASP A 1103 -45.73 -58.42 13.04
C ASP A 1103 -45.32 -59.86 13.44
#